data_AF-A0A365U6Q4-F1
#
_entry.id   AF-A0A365U6Q4-F1
#
_cell.length_a   1.000
_cell.length_b   1.000
_cell.length_c   1.000
_cell.angle_alpha   90.00
_cell.angle_beta   90.00
_cell.angle_gamma   90.00
#
_symmetry.space_group_name_H-M   'P 1'
#
loop_
_entity.id
_entity.type
_entity.pdbx_description
1 polymer ?
#
loop_
_entity_poly.entity_id
_entity_poly.type
_entity_poly.pdbx_seq_one_letter_code
_entity_poly.pdbx_strand_id
1 'polypeptide(L)'
;MRIVLHVGLDAWAVERLRRIMSARRDGLAKQGVLFPRTPGANNHTRLFMAVSDPERPDLLRASRGFADPAAQEGLRHELAAGLAREAEAARPEVMVLSAWQLGQRLSERSELGRLRALLAPLSERIEVVAHVEDPARMLARHYAAQVFDGRAVPLTQELALGEDWWEAARATAPAPDPARAIFPEVQGPPHWLDLARFTQEWGAVFGAGAVRLRAVDDATLAVPTATRELAATLGLPALPGKAEPEARPAAPAAAWLARARAMNALFLRYIERKEAILPRQLWRRMLGELEIAGPATDPGSLTSISRRFAPDLARLAEEHGLDPAALAPPPEAPPWKEADPQEGFRATQYLLAFRPRIDRTTEEARQAAAPAAPPQATHLPPLARANLARLQNSPFAPHNRLGHVDESALAAPFAPAPPRRLPEGSSGRVIIACMKNEAPYIVEWVAYHRAIGIDSFLIYTNDCDDGTDAILARLEELGVLEHRRNDDWSGKSPQQHALNRALSEPVVRDAEWILHIDVDEFVNVRCGNGTLDDFLARVPEATNVAMTWRLFGHGGVERVEDRFVIEQFTRCAPRFCPKPHTVWGFKTMFRNIGAYSKMSCHRPNKLAPGYEDRVRWVNGSGADITAEVARNGWRSSQKSVGYDLLQLNHYALRSAESFLIKRQRGRALHVDRAIGLNYWIRMDWDDATDVTIQRNLPRLRAEYDRLMADERLRRLHAAGLAWHRAKAEELRATPEFADLFAQALRTRLTGAERVAWSLALDMES
;
A
#
# COMPACT_ATOMS: atom_id res chain seq x y z
N MET A 1 -5.95 -31.21 5.93
CA MET A 1 -5.66 -29.88 6.50
C MET A 1 -6.67 -29.56 7.60
N ARG A 2 -6.25 -28.94 8.70
CA ARG A 2 -7.13 -28.34 9.71
C ARG A 2 -7.25 -26.84 9.49
N ILE A 3 -8.42 -26.26 9.69
CA ILE A 3 -8.65 -24.81 9.62
C ILE A 3 -8.79 -24.26 11.03
N VAL A 4 -8.02 -23.23 11.37
CA VAL A 4 -8.12 -22.46 12.61
C VAL A 4 -8.73 -21.10 12.29
N LEU A 5 -9.98 -20.90 12.69
CA LEU A 5 -10.66 -19.61 12.69
C LEU A 5 -10.26 -18.85 13.96
N HIS A 6 -9.29 -17.97 13.83
CA HIS A 6 -8.83 -17.10 14.90
C HIS A 6 -9.67 -15.80 14.90
N VAL A 7 -10.76 -15.82 15.66
CA VAL A 7 -11.87 -14.84 15.58
C VAL A 7 -11.89 -13.82 16.71
N GLY A 8 -10.93 -13.92 17.64
CA GLY A 8 -10.97 -13.42 19.02
C GLY A 8 -11.72 -12.13 19.34
N LEU A 9 -12.25 -12.12 20.56
CA LEU A 9 -13.16 -11.11 21.06
C LEU A 9 -12.41 -9.92 21.66
N ASP A 10 -11.19 -10.14 22.16
CA ASP A 10 -10.24 -9.06 22.39
C ASP A 10 -9.50 -8.68 21.09
N ALA A 11 -9.76 -7.47 20.60
CA ALA A 11 -9.18 -7.00 19.35
C ALA A 11 -7.64 -6.89 19.40
N TRP A 12 -7.07 -6.55 20.56
CA TRP A 12 -5.63 -6.40 20.71
C TRP A 12 -4.89 -7.73 20.49
N ALA A 13 -5.31 -8.79 21.17
CA ALA A 13 -4.68 -10.11 21.04
C ALA A 13 -4.74 -10.62 19.59
N VAL A 14 -5.90 -10.51 18.95
CA VAL A 14 -6.07 -10.95 17.56
C VAL A 14 -5.17 -10.15 16.62
N GLU A 15 -5.18 -8.83 16.74
CA GLU A 15 -4.38 -7.97 15.90
C GLU A 15 -2.88 -8.19 16.06
N ARG A 16 -2.43 -8.39 17.30
CA ARG A 16 -1.03 -8.65 17.63
C ARG A 16 -0.55 -9.95 17.00
N LEU A 17 -1.25 -11.05 17.24
CA LEU A 17 -0.91 -12.36 16.67
C LEU A 17 -0.98 -12.35 15.14
N ARG A 18 -1.94 -11.63 14.58
CA ARG A 18 -2.09 -11.43 13.13
C ARG A 18 -0.92 -10.68 12.51
N ARG A 19 -0.41 -9.62 13.14
CA ARG A 19 0.81 -8.92 12.69
C ARG A 19 2.02 -9.86 12.70
N ILE A 20 2.14 -10.71 13.74
CA ILE A 20 3.20 -11.74 13.81
C ILE A 20 3.04 -12.74 12.65
N MET A 21 1.83 -13.25 12.39
CA MET A 21 1.57 -14.17 11.28
C MET A 21 1.93 -13.54 9.92
N SER A 22 1.53 -12.29 9.70
CA SER A 22 1.86 -11.57 8.45
C SER A 22 3.36 -11.38 8.27
N ALA A 23 4.08 -10.97 9.32
CA ALA A 23 5.52 -10.74 9.27
C ALA A 23 6.32 -12.04 9.07
N ARG A 24 5.79 -13.17 9.55
CA ARG A 24 6.49 -14.46 9.55
C ARG A 24 5.88 -15.48 8.60
N ARG A 25 5.11 -15.03 7.62
CA ARG A 25 4.34 -15.91 6.73
C ARG A 25 5.17 -17.00 6.06
N ASP A 26 6.35 -16.65 5.53
CA ASP A 26 7.21 -17.64 4.86
C ASP A 26 7.81 -18.64 5.87
N GLY A 27 8.03 -18.21 7.11
CA GLY A 27 8.45 -19.09 8.20
C GLY A 27 7.34 -20.04 8.63
N LEU A 28 6.08 -19.57 8.68
CA LEU A 28 4.89 -20.39 8.94
C LEU A 28 4.68 -21.43 7.83
N ALA A 29 4.85 -21.05 6.57
CA ALA A 29 4.73 -21.98 5.44
C ALA A 29 5.72 -23.15 5.54
N LYS A 30 6.97 -22.89 6.00
CA LYS A 30 7.96 -23.94 6.27
C LYS A 30 7.60 -24.89 7.42
N GLN A 31 6.61 -24.53 8.24
CA GLN A 31 6.08 -25.34 9.34
C GLN A 31 4.72 -25.95 8.99
N GLY A 32 4.35 -26.00 7.69
CA GLY A 32 3.07 -26.54 7.25
C GLY A 32 1.86 -25.64 7.55
N VAL A 33 2.08 -24.37 7.89
CA VAL A 33 1.01 -23.41 8.21
C VAL A 33 0.78 -22.43 7.07
N LEU A 34 -0.43 -22.42 6.52
CA LEU A 34 -0.88 -21.44 5.55
C LEU A 34 -1.61 -20.28 6.26
N PHE A 35 -1.04 -19.08 6.15
CA PHE A 35 -1.74 -17.82 6.43
C PHE A 35 -2.04 -17.12 5.09
N PRO A 36 -3.21 -17.37 4.48
CA PRO A 36 -3.48 -17.02 3.09
C PRO A 36 -3.51 -15.50 2.82
N ARG A 37 -3.42 -15.11 1.55
CA ARG A 37 -3.50 -13.69 1.13
C ARG A 37 -4.85 -13.31 0.55
N THR A 38 -5.59 -14.24 -0.03
CA THR A 38 -6.89 -14.02 -0.68
C THR A 38 -7.89 -13.33 0.24
N PRO A 39 -8.03 -13.69 1.54
CA PRO A 39 -8.93 -12.96 2.45
C PRO A 39 -8.45 -11.56 2.84
N GLY A 40 -7.21 -11.22 2.49
CA GLY A 40 -6.50 -9.99 2.81
C GLY A 40 -5.09 -10.30 3.35
N ALA A 41 -4.05 -9.69 2.77
CA ALA A 41 -2.65 -10.03 3.06
C ALA A 41 -2.17 -9.73 4.50
N ASN A 42 -2.99 -9.13 5.36
CA ASN A 42 -2.68 -8.92 6.77
C ASN A 42 -3.92 -9.07 7.64
N ASN A 43 -5.06 -8.52 7.24
CA ASN A 43 -6.33 -8.72 7.94
C ASN A 43 -7.32 -9.42 7.01
N HIS A 44 -7.89 -10.54 7.45
CA HIS A 44 -8.77 -11.39 6.65
C HIS A 44 -10.21 -10.83 6.59
N THR A 45 -10.34 -9.51 6.46
CA THR A 45 -11.62 -8.81 6.50
C THR A 45 -12.54 -9.20 5.37
N ARG A 46 -12.01 -9.68 4.23
CA ARG A 46 -12.83 -10.19 3.12
C ARG A 46 -13.64 -11.42 3.55
N LEU A 47 -13.15 -12.21 4.52
CA LEU A 47 -13.88 -13.35 5.04
C LEU A 47 -15.15 -12.92 5.76
N PHE A 48 -15.05 -11.94 6.67
CA PHE A 48 -16.20 -11.36 7.34
C PHE A 48 -17.18 -10.72 6.34
N MET A 49 -16.68 -9.86 5.44
CA MET A 49 -17.53 -9.19 4.45
C MET A 49 -18.27 -10.17 3.55
N ALA A 50 -17.67 -11.33 3.24
CA ALA A 50 -18.28 -12.35 2.39
C ALA A 50 -19.41 -13.14 3.06
N VAL A 51 -19.53 -13.10 4.39
CA VAL A 51 -20.43 -14.01 5.15
C VAL A 51 -21.42 -13.29 6.06
N SER A 52 -21.22 -12.01 6.36
CA SER A 52 -22.18 -11.20 7.13
C SER A 52 -23.53 -11.12 6.43
N ASP A 53 -24.58 -10.77 7.17
CA ASP A 53 -25.94 -10.70 6.64
C ASP A 53 -26.06 -9.77 5.41
N PRO A 54 -26.44 -10.30 4.21
CA PRO A 54 -26.56 -9.50 3.00
C PRO A 54 -27.48 -8.29 3.13
N GLU A 55 -28.56 -8.42 3.91
CA GLU A 55 -29.58 -7.39 4.11
C GLU A 55 -29.22 -6.41 5.22
N ARG A 56 -28.15 -6.67 5.98
CA ARG A 56 -27.71 -5.86 7.11
C ARG A 56 -26.28 -5.34 6.92
N PRO A 57 -26.05 -4.40 5.99
CA PRO A 57 -24.71 -3.92 5.68
C PRO A 57 -24.06 -3.23 6.88
N ASP A 58 -22.90 -3.74 7.28
CA ASP A 58 -22.05 -3.17 8.33
C ASP A 58 -21.16 -2.03 7.81
N LEU A 59 -20.53 -1.30 8.73
CA LEU A 59 -19.64 -0.16 8.43
C LEU A 59 -18.50 -0.55 7.49
N LEU A 60 -17.90 -1.74 7.67
CA LEU A 60 -16.79 -2.20 6.86
C LEU A 60 -17.27 -2.53 5.45
N ARG A 61 -18.37 -3.27 5.26
CA ARG A 61 -18.95 -3.55 3.93
C ARG A 61 -19.33 -2.26 3.20
N ALA A 62 -20.02 -1.34 3.87
CA ALA A 62 -20.37 -0.04 3.29
C ALA A 62 -19.13 0.75 2.85
N SER A 63 -18.10 0.82 3.70
CA SER A 63 -16.86 1.55 3.39
C SER A 63 -16.02 0.92 2.26
N ARG A 64 -16.27 -0.35 1.93
CA ARG A 64 -15.50 -1.12 0.93
C ARG A 64 -16.28 -1.40 -0.35
N GLY A 65 -17.50 -0.88 -0.48
CA GLY A 65 -18.34 -1.07 -1.68
C GLY A 65 -18.97 -2.46 -1.77
N PHE A 66 -19.18 -3.13 -0.63
CA PHE A 66 -19.83 -4.44 -0.55
C PHE A 66 -21.15 -4.40 0.22
N ALA A 67 -21.76 -3.21 0.39
CA ALA A 67 -23.09 -3.10 1.00
C ALA A 67 -24.17 -3.78 0.13
N ASP A 68 -24.01 -3.76 -1.19
CA ASP A 68 -24.90 -4.43 -2.14
C ASP A 68 -24.79 -5.97 -2.01
N PRO A 69 -25.92 -6.71 -1.91
CA PRO A 69 -25.92 -8.17 -1.80
C PRO A 69 -25.23 -8.89 -2.98
N ALA A 70 -25.38 -8.41 -4.21
CA ALA A 70 -24.77 -9.05 -5.38
C ALA A 70 -23.24 -8.84 -5.40
N ALA A 71 -22.77 -7.66 -5.00
CA ALA A 71 -21.34 -7.40 -4.81
C ALA A 71 -20.73 -8.30 -3.73
N GLN A 72 -21.47 -8.52 -2.63
CA GLN A 72 -21.08 -9.42 -1.56
C GLN A 72 -21.00 -10.89 -2.04
N GLU A 73 -21.99 -11.33 -2.81
CA GLU A 73 -22.03 -12.68 -3.36
C GLU A 73 -20.85 -12.94 -4.30
N GLY A 74 -20.53 -11.97 -5.17
CA GLY A 74 -19.34 -12.03 -6.02
C GLY A 74 -18.05 -12.14 -5.20
N LEU A 75 -17.92 -11.35 -4.12
CA LEU A 75 -16.80 -11.44 -3.18
C LEU A 75 -16.68 -12.84 -2.56
N ARG A 76 -17.82 -13.44 -2.18
CA ARG A 76 -17.88 -14.77 -1.58
C ARG A 76 -17.35 -15.85 -2.53
N HIS A 77 -17.76 -15.80 -3.79
CA HIS A 77 -17.25 -16.70 -4.83
C HIS A 77 -15.75 -16.50 -5.12
N GLU A 78 -15.31 -15.25 -5.29
CA GLU A 78 -13.89 -14.92 -5.49
C GLU A 78 -13.03 -15.46 -4.34
N LEU A 79 -13.50 -15.28 -3.10
CA LEU A 79 -12.81 -15.71 -1.89
C LEU A 79 -12.71 -17.24 -1.79
N ALA A 80 -13.81 -17.96 -2.04
CA ALA A 80 -13.83 -19.41 -2.03
C ALA A 80 -12.83 -19.99 -3.06
N ALA A 81 -12.86 -19.48 -4.29
CA ALA A 81 -11.96 -19.93 -5.35
C ALA A 81 -10.49 -19.61 -5.03
N GLY A 82 -10.18 -18.42 -4.51
CA GLY A 82 -8.81 -18.05 -4.17
C GLY A 82 -8.24 -18.83 -2.99
N LEU A 83 -9.06 -19.09 -1.95
CA LEU A 83 -8.66 -19.95 -0.83
C LEU A 83 -8.39 -21.39 -1.28
N ALA A 84 -9.21 -21.93 -2.20
CA ALA A 84 -8.98 -23.26 -2.77
C ALA A 84 -7.64 -23.33 -3.51
N ARG A 85 -7.35 -22.35 -4.37
CA ARG A 85 -6.06 -22.27 -5.08
C ARG A 85 -4.87 -22.18 -4.14
N GLU A 86 -4.94 -21.33 -3.11
CA GLU A 86 -3.84 -21.20 -2.14
C GLU A 86 -3.65 -22.47 -1.31
N ALA A 87 -4.74 -23.14 -0.92
CA ALA A 87 -4.67 -24.40 -0.19
C ALA A 87 -4.08 -25.53 -1.05
N GLU A 88 -4.47 -25.63 -2.31
CA GLU A 88 -3.97 -26.62 -3.27
C GLU A 88 -2.47 -26.42 -3.55
N ALA A 89 -2.05 -25.17 -3.74
CA ALA A 89 -0.66 -24.82 -4.01
C ALA A 89 0.26 -25.07 -2.80
N ALA A 90 -0.20 -24.74 -1.59
CA ALA A 90 0.62 -24.87 -0.38
C ALA A 90 0.54 -26.24 0.30
N ARG A 91 -0.53 -27.02 0.04
CA ARG A 91 -0.86 -28.30 0.70
C ARG A 91 -0.58 -28.29 2.22
N PRO A 92 -1.11 -27.31 2.97
CA PRO A 92 -0.71 -27.12 4.35
C PRO A 92 -1.35 -28.13 5.30
N GLU A 93 -0.73 -28.35 6.44
CA GLU A 93 -1.30 -29.11 7.55
C GLU A 93 -2.34 -28.27 8.29
N VAL A 94 -2.04 -26.98 8.50
CA VAL A 94 -2.89 -26.01 9.18
C VAL A 94 -3.12 -24.79 8.30
N MET A 95 -4.36 -24.39 8.09
CA MET A 95 -4.69 -23.07 7.54
C MET A 95 -5.24 -22.21 8.68
N VAL A 96 -4.69 -21.01 8.86
CA VAL A 96 -5.20 -20.04 9.85
C VAL A 96 -5.87 -18.87 9.15
N LEU A 97 -7.11 -18.60 9.54
CA LEU A 97 -7.91 -17.48 9.09
C LEU A 97 -8.15 -16.56 10.28
N SER A 98 -7.69 -15.30 10.21
CA SER A 98 -7.68 -14.42 11.37
C SER A 98 -8.31 -13.05 11.10
N ALA A 99 -9.43 -12.79 11.77
CA ALA A 99 -10.15 -11.52 11.74
C ALA A 99 -11.04 -11.40 12.98
N TRP A 100 -10.84 -10.36 13.80
CA TRP A 100 -11.65 -10.10 15.00
C TRP A 100 -13.11 -9.77 14.66
N GLN A 101 -13.37 -9.28 13.44
CA GLN A 101 -14.72 -9.00 12.97
C GLN A 101 -15.61 -10.24 12.98
N LEU A 102 -15.02 -11.42 12.80
CA LEU A 102 -15.79 -12.67 12.83
C LEU A 102 -16.43 -12.87 14.22
N GLY A 103 -15.65 -12.74 15.29
CA GLY A 103 -16.15 -12.93 16.65
C GLY A 103 -17.04 -11.79 17.13
N GLN A 104 -16.68 -10.54 16.81
CA GLN A 104 -17.38 -9.37 17.34
C GLN A 104 -18.62 -8.94 16.53
N ARG A 105 -18.76 -9.36 15.27
CA ARG A 105 -19.79 -8.81 14.37
C ARG A 105 -20.77 -9.87 13.86
N LEU A 106 -20.38 -11.13 13.75
CA LEU A 106 -21.33 -12.19 13.39
C LEU A 106 -22.20 -12.48 14.61
N SER A 107 -23.51 -12.33 14.44
CA SER A 107 -24.50 -12.43 15.51
C SER A 107 -25.59 -13.44 15.23
N GLU A 108 -25.68 -13.93 13.99
CA GLU A 108 -26.72 -14.86 13.56
C GLU A 108 -26.17 -16.21 13.11
N ARG A 109 -26.94 -17.27 13.37
CA ARG A 109 -26.65 -18.63 12.85
C ARG A 109 -26.57 -18.66 11.33
N SER A 110 -27.33 -17.82 10.64
CA SER A 110 -27.31 -17.71 9.17
C SER A 110 -25.93 -17.28 8.65
N GLU A 111 -25.30 -16.31 9.33
CA GLU A 111 -23.97 -15.80 9.02
C GLU A 111 -22.88 -16.84 9.29
N LEU A 112 -22.94 -17.49 10.47
CA LEU A 112 -22.04 -18.58 10.82
C LEU A 112 -22.17 -19.76 9.85
N GLY A 113 -23.40 -20.07 9.43
CA GLY A 113 -23.70 -21.09 8.43
C GLY A 113 -23.07 -20.78 7.06
N ARG A 114 -23.15 -19.52 6.60
CA ARG A 114 -22.45 -19.06 5.39
C ARG A 114 -20.93 -19.20 5.52
N LEU A 115 -20.37 -18.85 6.67
CA LEU A 115 -18.94 -19.03 6.94
C LEU A 115 -18.52 -20.50 6.88
N ARG A 116 -19.27 -21.40 7.52
CA ARG A 116 -19.01 -22.84 7.44
C ARG A 116 -19.14 -23.35 6.01
N ALA A 117 -20.18 -22.96 5.28
CA ALA A 117 -20.38 -23.38 3.89
C ALA A 117 -19.25 -22.92 2.95
N LEU A 118 -18.67 -21.74 3.18
CA LEU A 118 -17.52 -21.25 2.43
C LEU A 118 -16.26 -22.09 2.67
N LEU A 119 -16.08 -22.60 3.90
CA LEU A 119 -14.85 -23.27 4.34
C LEU A 119 -14.92 -24.81 4.23
N ALA A 120 -16.11 -25.40 4.31
CA ALA A 120 -16.31 -26.84 4.26
C ALA A 120 -15.69 -27.52 3.03
N PRO A 121 -15.70 -26.92 1.81
CA PRO A 121 -15.01 -27.51 0.65
C PRO A 121 -13.49 -27.66 0.83
N LEU A 122 -12.87 -26.89 1.73
CA LEU A 122 -11.43 -26.95 2.01
C LEU A 122 -11.10 -27.94 3.13
N SER A 123 -11.95 -28.00 4.16
CA SER A 123 -11.85 -28.94 5.27
C SER A 123 -13.11 -28.91 6.13
N GLU A 124 -13.52 -30.08 6.61
CA GLU A 124 -14.54 -30.22 7.65
C GLU A 124 -13.95 -30.03 9.07
N ARG A 125 -12.62 -30.11 9.23
CA ARG A 125 -11.93 -29.93 10.52
C ARG A 125 -11.68 -28.45 10.77
N ILE A 126 -12.70 -27.75 11.26
CA ILE A 126 -12.68 -26.31 11.54
C ILE A 126 -12.73 -26.09 13.05
N GLU A 127 -11.71 -25.43 13.58
CA GLU A 127 -11.63 -25.01 14.99
C GLU A 127 -11.77 -23.50 15.09
N VAL A 128 -12.48 -23.03 16.10
CA VAL A 128 -12.71 -21.62 16.40
C VAL A 128 -11.91 -21.26 17.63
N VAL A 129 -10.99 -20.31 17.52
CA VAL A 129 -10.16 -19.86 18.64
C VAL A 129 -10.47 -18.40 18.93
N ALA A 130 -10.83 -18.11 20.19
CA ALA A 130 -11.14 -16.77 20.64
C ALA A 130 -10.37 -16.39 21.91
N HIS A 131 -9.66 -15.27 21.86
CA HIS A 131 -9.04 -14.66 23.03
C HIS A 131 -10.05 -13.82 23.80
N VAL A 132 -10.09 -14.01 25.11
CA VAL A 132 -11.05 -13.40 26.05
C VAL A 132 -10.33 -12.84 27.29
N GLU A 133 -10.95 -11.84 27.91
CA GLU A 133 -10.52 -11.23 29.17
C GLU A 133 -11.79 -11.02 30.02
N ASP A 134 -11.66 -10.39 31.19
CA ASP A 134 -12.80 -9.92 31.96
C ASP A 134 -13.75 -9.04 31.11
N PRO A 135 -15.08 -9.27 31.16
CA PRO A 135 -16.07 -8.54 30.38
C PRO A 135 -16.08 -7.01 30.55
N ALA A 136 -15.79 -6.48 31.74
CA ALA A 136 -15.73 -5.04 31.97
C ALA A 136 -14.57 -4.39 31.22
N ARG A 137 -13.40 -5.04 31.20
CA ARG A 137 -12.23 -4.59 30.42
C ARG A 137 -12.49 -4.64 28.92
N MET A 138 -13.09 -5.73 28.44
CA MET A 138 -13.45 -5.88 27.03
C MET A 138 -14.49 -4.84 26.60
N LEU A 139 -15.50 -4.58 27.43
CA LEU A 139 -16.53 -3.58 27.17
C LEU A 139 -15.94 -2.16 27.07
N ALA A 140 -15.10 -1.75 28.03
CA ALA A 140 -14.50 -0.42 28.03
C ALA A 140 -13.72 -0.15 26.73
N ARG A 141 -12.92 -1.12 26.27
CA ARG A 141 -12.16 -1.02 25.01
C ARG A 141 -13.07 -1.03 23.79
N HIS A 142 -14.08 -1.91 23.76
CA HIS A 142 -15.00 -1.99 22.64
C HIS A 142 -15.83 -0.70 22.49
N TYR A 143 -16.35 -0.16 23.59
CA TYR A 143 -17.08 1.10 23.59
C TYR A 143 -16.23 2.25 23.05
N ALA A 144 -14.96 2.34 23.46
CA ALA A 144 -14.04 3.33 22.91
C ALA A 144 -13.88 3.19 21.38
N ALA A 145 -13.73 1.97 20.88
CA ALA A 145 -13.65 1.71 19.44
C ALA A 145 -14.96 2.10 18.71
N GLN A 146 -16.12 1.75 19.27
CA GLN A 146 -17.43 2.13 18.73
C GLN A 146 -17.59 3.65 18.67
N VAL A 147 -17.17 4.40 19.70
CA VAL A 147 -17.18 5.87 19.69
C VAL A 147 -16.34 6.41 18.52
N PHE A 148 -15.16 5.88 18.25
CA PHE A 148 -14.37 6.34 17.09
C PHE A 148 -14.93 5.88 15.73
N ASP A 149 -15.75 4.83 15.71
CA ASP A 149 -16.50 4.39 14.52
C ASP A 149 -17.82 5.17 14.32
N GLY A 150 -18.25 5.96 15.30
CA GLY A 150 -19.40 6.87 15.20
C GLY A 150 -20.51 6.67 16.22
N ARG A 151 -20.28 5.90 17.29
CA ARG A 151 -21.28 5.70 18.36
C ARG A 151 -21.69 7.01 19.00
N ALA A 152 -22.98 7.26 19.05
CA ALA A 152 -23.58 8.45 19.65
C ALA A 152 -24.24 8.17 21.01
N VAL A 153 -24.51 6.90 21.31
CA VAL A 153 -25.22 6.47 22.52
C VAL A 153 -24.22 6.22 23.66
N PRO A 154 -24.50 6.69 24.89
CA PRO A 154 -23.63 6.47 26.05
C PRO A 154 -23.66 5.02 26.54
N LEU A 155 -22.61 4.64 27.29
CA LEU A 155 -22.42 3.30 27.86
C LEU A 155 -23.53 2.87 28.85
N THR A 156 -24.35 3.81 29.34
CA THR A 156 -25.56 3.49 30.11
C THR A 156 -26.52 2.57 29.37
N GLN A 157 -26.44 2.48 28.03
CA GLN A 157 -27.21 1.51 27.26
C GLN A 157 -26.85 0.06 27.65
N GLU A 158 -25.57 -0.26 27.74
CA GLU A 158 -25.08 -1.58 28.17
C GLU A 158 -25.43 -1.87 29.63
N LEU A 159 -25.31 -0.87 30.51
CA LEU A 159 -25.63 -1.01 31.94
C LEU A 159 -27.13 -1.25 32.20
N ALA A 160 -27.99 -0.92 31.24
CA ALA A 160 -29.44 -1.07 31.34
C ALA A 160 -29.96 -2.38 30.71
N LEU A 161 -29.09 -3.24 30.16
CA LEU A 161 -29.52 -4.48 29.53
C LEU A 161 -30.07 -5.52 30.54
N GLY A 162 -31.19 -6.16 30.17
CA GLY A 162 -31.85 -7.20 30.96
C GLY A 162 -31.09 -8.52 31.00
N GLU A 163 -31.66 -9.59 31.58
CA GLU A 163 -30.96 -10.86 31.89
C GLU A 163 -30.51 -11.68 30.67
N ASP A 164 -31.23 -11.65 29.54
CA ASP A 164 -30.76 -12.26 28.28
C ASP A 164 -29.91 -11.23 27.52
N TRP A 165 -28.59 -11.24 27.78
CA TRP A 165 -27.69 -10.23 27.21
C TRP A 165 -27.65 -10.28 25.69
N TRP A 166 -27.53 -11.49 25.13
CA TRP A 166 -27.37 -11.68 23.69
C TRP A 166 -28.59 -11.16 22.92
N GLU A 167 -29.80 -11.56 23.32
CA GLU A 167 -31.03 -11.10 22.65
C GLU A 167 -31.33 -9.63 22.96
N ALA A 168 -31.16 -9.17 24.21
CA ALA A 168 -31.35 -7.77 24.55
C ALA A 168 -30.38 -6.86 23.78
N ALA A 169 -29.13 -7.28 23.61
CA ALA A 169 -28.14 -6.53 22.85
C ALA A 169 -28.52 -6.41 21.37
N ARG A 170 -28.94 -7.52 20.76
CA ARG A 170 -29.42 -7.56 19.36
C ARG A 170 -30.66 -6.71 19.16
N ALA A 171 -31.63 -6.80 20.07
CA ALA A 171 -32.88 -6.04 20.01
C ALA A 171 -32.68 -4.53 20.22
N THR A 172 -31.65 -4.15 20.98
CA THR A 172 -31.31 -2.75 21.25
C THR A 172 -30.59 -2.08 20.07
N ALA A 173 -29.92 -2.86 19.21
CA ALA A 173 -29.20 -2.33 18.06
C ALA A 173 -30.20 -1.78 17.01
N PRO A 174 -29.98 -0.57 16.45
CA PRO A 174 -30.87 -0.02 15.45
C PRO A 174 -30.84 -0.82 14.14
N ALA A 175 -31.83 -0.61 13.28
CA ALA A 175 -31.76 -1.04 11.89
C ALA A 175 -30.61 -0.32 11.16
N PRO A 176 -29.93 -0.98 10.21
CA PRO A 176 -28.87 -0.34 9.43
C PRO A 176 -29.43 0.75 8.52
N ASP A 177 -28.78 1.92 8.52
CA ASP A 177 -29.03 2.98 7.55
C ASP A 177 -27.69 3.60 7.15
N PRO A 178 -26.95 2.98 6.20
CA PRO A 178 -25.64 3.45 5.76
C PRO A 178 -25.67 4.87 5.18
N ALA A 179 -26.79 5.28 4.56
CA ALA A 179 -26.95 6.62 4.00
C ALA A 179 -26.94 7.69 5.11
N ARG A 180 -27.50 7.36 6.28
CA ARG A 180 -27.45 8.19 7.48
C ARG A 180 -26.29 7.86 8.41
N ALA A 181 -25.31 7.06 7.96
CA ALA A 181 -24.16 6.68 8.75
C ALA A 181 -24.49 5.87 10.02
N ILE A 182 -25.65 5.19 10.06
CA ILE A 182 -26.12 4.37 11.17
C ILE A 182 -25.80 2.91 10.90
N PHE A 183 -25.02 2.31 11.81
CA PHE A 183 -24.60 0.92 11.73
C PHE A 183 -24.92 0.20 13.05
N PRO A 184 -25.63 -0.95 13.03
CA PRO A 184 -26.10 -1.62 14.25
C PRO A 184 -24.96 -1.98 15.21
N GLU A 185 -23.85 -2.45 14.67
CA GLU A 185 -22.67 -2.87 15.43
C GLU A 185 -21.85 -1.70 16.00
N VAL A 186 -22.11 -0.48 15.52
CA VAL A 186 -21.49 0.74 16.04
C VAL A 186 -22.37 1.37 17.11
N GLN A 187 -23.69 1.40 16.92
CA GLN A 187 -24.63 2.04 17.85
C GLN A 187 -25.13 1.12 18.95
N GLY A 188 -25.17 -0.19 18.70
CA GLY A 188 -25.71 -1.19 19.60
C GLY A 188 -24.66 -1.78 20.55
N PRO A 189 -25.12 -2.40 21.63
CA PRO A 189 -24.25 -3.07 22.60
C PRO A 189 -23.62 -4.36 22.03
N PRO A 190 -22.43 -4.77 22.54
CA PRO A 190 -21.73 -5.96 22.07
C PRO A 190 -22.40 -7.26 22.57
N HIS A 191 -23.17 -7.93 21.70
CA HIS A 191 -23.83 -9.22 22.01
C HIS A 191 -22.83 -10.30 22.46
N TRP A 192 -21.62 -10.28 21.90
CA TRP A 192 -20.56 -11.25 22.12
C TRP A 192 -19.90 -11.20 23.51
N LEU A 193 -20.23 -10.22 24.38
CA LEU A 193 -19.79 -10.26 25.78
C LEU A 193 -20.40 -11.44 26.56
N ASP A 194 -21.53 -11.97 26.08
CA ASP A 194 -22.07 -13.24 26.55
C ASP A 194 -21.25 -14.39 25.96
N LEU A 195 -20.14 -14.72 26.64
CA LEU A 195 -19.20 -15.77 26.21
C LEU A 195 -19.84 -17.15 26.22
N ALA A 196 -20.79 -17.40 27.13
CA ALA A 196 -21.52 -18.67 27.19
C ALA A 196 -22.40 -18.84 25.94
N ARG A 197 -23.18 -17.82 25.58
CA ARG A 197 -23.97 -17.84 24.34
C ARG A 197 -23.08 -17.86 23.10
N PHE A 198 -21.96 -17.14 23.10
CA PHE A 198 -20.98 -17.19 22.02
C PHE A 198 -20.49 -18.62 21.76
N THR A 199 -20.03 -19.33 22.79
CA THR A 199 -19.56 -20.73 22.63
C THR A 199 -20.68 -21.66 22.16
N GLN A 200 -21.90 -21.46 22.64
CA GLN A 200 -23.08 -22.23 22.20
C GLN A 200 -23.40 -22.01 20.71
N GLU A 201 -23.50 -20.77 20.26
CA GLU A 201 -23.90 -20.42 18.89
C GLU A 201 -22.85 -20.86 17.87
N TRP A 202 -21.57 -20.66 18.18
CA TRP A 202 -20.47 -21.14 17.34
C TRP A 202 -20.34 -22.66 17.36
N GLY A 203 -20.51 -23.30 18.52
CA GLY A 203 -20.50 -24.76 18.66
C GLY A 203 -21.65 -25.43 17.91
N ALA A 204 -22.84 -24.81 17.88
CA ALA A 204 -23.99 -25.31 17.13
C ALA A 204 -23.72 -25.38 15.62
N VAL A 205 -22.88 -24.49 15.08
CA VAL A 205 -22.56 -24.45 13.65
C VAL A 205 -21.30 -25.25 13.32
N PHE A 206 -20.22 -25.11 14.08
CA PHE A 206 -18.92 -25.74 13.76
C PHE A 206 -18.71 -27.10 14.42
N GLY A 207 -19.59 -27.50 15.35
CA GLY A 207 -19.54 -28.76 16.07
C GLY A 207 -19.27 -28.59 17.57
N ALA A 208 -19.77 -29.52 18.37
CA ALA A 208 -19.51 -29.55 19.80
C ALA A 208 -17.99 -29.66 20.06
N GLY A 209 -17.44 -28.79 20.90
CA GLY A 209 -16.01 -28.72 21.19
C GLY A 209 -15.15 -28.04 20.11
N ALA A 210 -15.75 -27.51 19.03
CA ALA A 210 -15.00 -26.78 18.00
C ALA A 210 -14.48 -25.42 18.50
N VAL A 211 -15.07 -24.87 19.56
CA VAL A 211 -14.68 -23.58 20.13
C VAL A 211 -13.66 -23.77 21.24
N ARG A 212 -12.56 -23.03 21.17
CA ARG A 212 -11.52 -22.97 22.20
C ARG A 212 -11.28 -21.54 22.62
N LEU A 213 -11.52 -21.25 23.89
CA LEU A 213 -11.19 -19.97 24.47
C LEU A 213 -9.72 -19.93 24.91
N ARG A 214 -9.13 -18.73 24.91
CA ARG A 214 -7.79 -18.46 25.47
C ARG A 214 -7.85 -17.17 26.27
N ALA A 215 -7.22 -17.13 27.45
CA ALA A 215 -7.10 -15.89 28.20
C ALA A 215 -6.07 -14.96 27.54
N VAL A 216 -6.32 -13.66 27.55
CA VAL A 216 -5.35 -12.66 27.08
C VAL A 216 -4.23 -12.51 28.10
N ASP A 217 -2.99 -12.75 27.68
CA ASP A 217 -1.77 -12.52 28.47
C ASP A 217 -0.92 -11.42 27.81
N ASP A 218 -1.06 -10.19 28.30
CA ASP A 218 -0.31 -9.04 27.78
C ASP A 218 1.20 -9.16 28.01
N ALA A 219 1.61 -9.77 29.13
CA ALA A 219 3.02 -9.93 29.45
C ALA A 219 3.70 -10.82 28.41
N THR A 220 3.01 -11.85 27.91
CA THR A 220 3.49 -12.70 26.81
C THR A 220 3.33 -12.06 25.44
N LEU A 221 2.20 -11.38 25.16
CA LEU A 221 1.92 -10.80 23.83
C LEU A 221 2.81 -9.60 23.49
N ALA A 222 3.23 -8.82 24.49
CA ALA A 222 4.00 -7.60 24.28
C ALA A 222 5.48 -7.84 24.00
N VAL A 223 6.01 -9.00 24.39
CA VAL A 223 7.44 -9.32 24.36
C VAL A 223 7.78 -10.28 23.21
N PRO A 224 9.08 -10.52 22.92
CA PRO A 224 9.48 -11.36 21.80
C PRO A 224 9.03 -12.84 21.87
N THR A 225 8.57 -13.31 23.02
CA THR A 225 8.01 -14.66 23.23
C THR A 225 6.54 -14.79 22.83
N ALA A 226 5.91 -13.76 22.26
CA ALA A 226 4.55 -13.82 21.69
C ALA A 226 4.38 -14.93 20.62
N THR A 227 5.48 -15.44 20.05
CA THR A 227 5.47 -16.62 19.16
C THR A 227 5.03 -17.91 19.88
N ARG A 228 5.19 -18.00 21.21
CA ARG A 228 4.66 -19.11 22.03
C ARG A 228 3.14 -19.09 22.07
N GLU A 229 2.57 -17.90 22.27
CA GLU A 229 1.12 -17.71 22.25
C GLU A 229 0.54 -17.98 20.86
N LEU A 230 1.25 -17.59 19.80
CA LEU A 230 0.88 -17.95 18.44
C LEU A 230 0.93 -19.47 18.22
N ALA A 231 1.98 -20.16 18.68
CA ALA A 231 2.10 -21.61 18.57
C ALA A 231 0.94 -22.30 19.29
N ALA A 232 0.62 -21.89 20.52
CA ALA A 232 -0.52 -22.41 21.28
C ALA A 232 -1.88 -22.10 20.63
N THR A 233 -2.05 -20.91 20.05
CA THR A 233 -3.22 -20.53 19.25
C THR A 233 -3.39 -21.42 18.03
N LEU A 234 -2.28 -21.81 17.40
CA LEU A 234 -2.29 -22.69 16.23
C LEU A 234 -2.24 -24.18 16.58
N GLY A 235 -2.11 -24.57 17.86
CA GLY A 235 -1.95 -25.98 18.26
C GLY A 235 -0.63 -26.60 17.78
N LEU A 236 0.44 -25.81 17.72
CA LEU A 236 1.79 -26.23 17.35
C LEU A 236 2.68 -26.36 18.59
N PRO A 237 3.63 -27.29 18.63
CA PRO A 237 4.51 -27.46 19.80
C PRO A 237 5.42 -26.25 20.03
N ALA A 238 5.94 -25.65 18.95
CA ALA A 238 6.73 -24.43 18.99
C ALA A 238 6.73 -23.73 17.62
N LEU A 239 7.07 -22.45 17.61
CA LEU A 239 7.40 -21.70 16.40
C LEU A 239 8.82 -21.13 16.54
N PRO A 240 9.76 -21.43 15.61
CA PRO A 240 11.15 -21.01 15.74
C PRO A 240 11.27 -19.48 15.63
N GLY A 241 12.16 -18.87 16.40
CA GLY A 241 12.47 -17.43 16.38
C GLY A 241 11.54 -16.54 17.21
N LYS A 242 11.88 -15.25 17.27
CA LYS A 242 11.27 -14.24 18.13
C LYS A 242 10.35 -13.29 17.34
N ALA A 243 9.32 -12.74 17.99
CA ALA A 243 8.53 -11.64 17.46
C ALA A 243 9.17 -10.28 17.82
N GLU A 244 8.93 -9.25 17.02
CA GLU A 244 9.29 -7.88 17.41
C GLU A 244 8.43 -7.46 18.61
N PRO A 245 8.99 -6.86 19.67
CA PRO A 245 8.22 -6.41 20.82
C PRO A 245 7.23 -5.31 20.41
N GLU A 246 6.06 -5.32 21.03
CA GLU A 246 4.99 -4.35 20.72
C GLU A 246 4.08 -4.19 21.94
N ALA A 247 4.06 -2.99 22.53
CA ALA A 247 3.19 -2.72 23.66
C ALA A 247 1.73 -2.60 23.21
N ARG A 248 0.80 -2.96 24.11
CA ARG A 248 -0.63 -2.69 23.93
C ARG A 248 -0.83 -1.16 23.77
N PRO A 249 -1.60 -0.71 22.77
CA PRO A 249 -1.90 0.71 22.60
C PRO A 249 -2.54 1.30 23.85
N ALA A 250 -2.16 2.54 24.20
CA ALA A 250 -2.80 3.26 25.28
C ALA A 250 -4.29 3.49 24.99
N ALA A 251 -5.13 3.29 26.00
CA ALA A 251 -6.54 3.61 25.90
C ALA A 251 -6.75 5.14 25.82
N PRO A 252 -7.72 5.61 25.04
CA PRO A 252 -8.04 7.03 24.94
C PRO A 252 -8.55 7.58 26.28
N ALA A 253 -8.30 8.87 26.54
CA ALA A 253 -8.82 9.54 27.73
C ALA A 253 -10.36 9.51 27.76
N ALA A 254 -10.95 9.29 28.94
CA ALA A 254 -12.41 9.23 29.10
C ALA A 254 -13.09 10.56 28.71
N ALA A 255 -12.45 11.70 28.99
CA ALA A 255 -12.94 13.01 28.58
C ALA A 255 -12.95 13.17 27.05
N TRP A 256 -11.93 12.65 26.36
CA TRP A 256 -11.91 12.65 24.89
C TRP A 256 -13.01 11.75 24.30
N LEU A 257 -13.26 10.57 24.88
CA LEU A 257 -14.38 9.72 24.48
C LEU A 257 -15.73 10.44 24.64
N ALA A 258 -15.93 11.17 25.75
CA ALA A 258 -17.14 11.96 25.97
C ALA A 258 -17.31 13.07 24.90
N ARG A 259 -16.22 13.78 24.55
CA ARG A 259 -16.21 14.76 23.45
C ARG A 259 -16.57 14.12 22.12
N ALA A 260 -15.93 13.00 21.79
CA ALA A 260 -16.12 12.29 20.54
C ALA A 260 -17.55 11.75 20.38
N ARG A 261 -18.11 11.14 21.43
CA ARG A 261 -19.50 10.67 21.43
C ARG A 261 -20.50 11.83 21.25
N ALA A 262 -20.31 12.93 21.99
CA ALA A 262 -21.15 14.11 21.85
C ALA A 262 -21.07 14.71 20.43
N MET A 263 -19.88 14.69 19.82
CA MET A 263 -19.69 15.11 18.43
C MET A 263 -20.37 14.16 17.46
N ASN A 264 -20.27 12.84 17.64
CA ASN A 264 -20.94 11.85 16.80
C ASN A 264 -22.46 12.05 16.79
N ALA A 265 -23.06 12.32 17.95
CA ALA A 265 -24.49 12.62 18.05
C ALA A 265 -24.88 13.83 17.20
N LEU A 266 -24.03 14.87 17.15
CA LEU A 266 -24.25 16.01 16.28
C LEU A 266 -23.98 15.72 14.80
N PHE A 267 -22.96 14.94 14.47
CA PHE A 267 -22.70 14.51 13.10
C PHE A 267 -23.88 13.72 12.52
N LEU A 268 -24.41 12.74 13.25
CA LEU A 268 -25.57 11.96 12.80
C LEU A 268 -26.79 12.86 12.58
N ARG A 269 -27.08 13.77 13.52
CA ARG A 269 -28.14 14.78 13.34
C ARG A 269 -27.91 15.72 12.17
N TYR A 270 -26.65 16.08 11.91
CA TYR A 270 -26.29 16.97 10.80
C TYR A 270 -26.50 16.26 9.46
N ILE A 271 -26.02 15.01 9.34
CA ILE A 271 -26.22 14.14 8.17
C ILE A 271 -27.71 13.96 7.90
N GLU A 272 -28.49 13.62 8.92
CA GLU A 272 -29.95 13.46 8.79
C GLU A 272 -30.63 14.75 8.30
N ARG A 273 -30.27 15.92 8.85
CA ARG A 273 -30.96 17.18 8.54
C ARG A 273 -30.49 17.86 7.26
N LYS A 274 -29.26 17.61 6.82
CA LYS A 274 -28.63 18.30 5.68
C LYS A 274 -28.31 17.36 4.52
N GLU A 275 -28.60 16.07 4.67
CA GLU A 275 -28.18 15.03 3.74
C GLU A 275 -26.69 15.15 3.42
N ALA A 276 -25.91 15.45 4.47
CA ALA A 276 -24.49 15.72 4.37
C ALA A 276 -23.73 14.40 4.17
N ILE A 277 -22.71 14.42 3.32
CA ILE A 277 -21.83 13.28 3.10
C ILE A 277 -20.57 13.53 3.94
N LEU A 278 -20.39 12.71 4.99
CA LEU A 278 -19.24 12.79 5.87
C LEU A 278 -18.38 11.51 5.75
N PRO A 279 -17.35 11.51 4.89
CA PRO A 279 -16.45 10.37 4.73
C PRO A 279 -15.75 10.01 6.04
N ARG A 280 -15.54 8.71 6.27
CA ARG A 280 -14.98 8.21 7.54
C ARG A 280 -13.60 8.75 7.88
N GLN A 281 -12.77 9.02 6.87
CA GLN A 281 -11.46 9.61 7.10
C GLN A 281 -11.59 11.04 7.66
N LEU A 282 -12.54 11.82 7.14
CA LEU A 282 -12.80 13.17 7.62
C LEU A 282 -13.42 13.13 9.02
N TRP A 283 -14.38 12.22 9.24
CA TRP A 283 -14.98 11.96 10.55
C TRP A 283 -13.91 11.70 11.62
N ARG A 284 -13.03 10.72 11.40
CA ARG A 284 -11.97 10.36 12.37
C ARG A 284 -10.97 11.48 12.57
N ARG A 285 -10.61 12.23 11.52
CA ARG A 285 -9.71 13.39 11.64
C ARG A 285 -10.33 14.45 12.56
N MET A 286 -11.61 14.78 12.35
CA MET A 286 -12.32 15.74 13.20
C MET A 286 -12.42 15.27 14.65
N LEU A 287 -12.65 13.97 14.91
CA LEU A 287 -12.62 13.44 16.29
C LEU A 287 -11.22 13.54 16.92
N GLY A 288 -10.16 13.36 16.15
CA GLY A 288 -8.77 13.57 16.60
C GLY A 288 -8.46 15.02 16.94
N GLU A 289 -9.06 15.98 16.23
CA GLU A 289 -8.95 17.41 16.55
C GLU A 289 -9.61 17.78 17.91
N LEU A 290 -10.38 16.87 18.52
CA LEU A 290 -11.01 17.06 19.84
C LEU A 290 -10.23 16.41 20.99
N GLU A 291 -9.07 15.81 20.70
CA GLU A 291 -8.26 15.07 21.66
C GLU A 291 -7.88 15.92 22.88
N ILE A 292 -7.93 15.28 24.05
CA ILE A 292 -7.45 15.84 25.31
C ILE A 292 -6.80 14.71 26.12
N ALA A 293 -5.69 15.04 26.79
CA ALA A 293 -5.02 14.11 27.68
C ALA A 293 -5.84 13.88 28.96
N GLY A 294 -5.70 12.70 29.56
CA GLY A 294 -6.38 12.36 30.80
C GLY A 294 -6.43 10.86 31.03
N PRO A 295 -6.99 10.43 32.18
CA PRO A 295 -7.16 9.02 32.46
C PRO A 295 -8.15 8.39 31.47
N ALA A 296 -7.89 7.14 31.08
CA ALA A 296 -8.85 6.33 30.34
C ALA A 296 -10.06 5.97 31.21
N THR A 297 -11.12 5.45 30.59
CA THR A 297 -12.25 4.89 31.34
C THR A 297 -11.77 3.72 32.19
N ASP A 298 -11.95 3.83 33.51
CA ASP A 298 -11.60 2.79 34.46
C ASP A 298 -12.56 1.60 34.32
N PRO A 299 -12.09 0.41 33.91
CA PRO A 299 -12.94 -0.79 33.86
C PRO A 299 -13.55 -1.16 35.22
N GLY A 300 -12.94 -0.75 36.33
CA GLY A 300 -13.47 -0.92 37.69
C GLY A 300 -14.82 -0.25 37.91
N SER A 301 -15.17 0.74 37.10
CA SER A 301 -16.49 1.40 37.14
C SER A 301 -17.61 0.57 36.49
N LEU A 302 -17.23 -0.53 35.83
CA LEU A 302 -18.10 -1.45 35.10
C LEU A 302 -18.15 -2.85 35.76
N THR A 303 -17.76 -2.97 37.03
CA THR A 303 -17.76 -4.27 37.76
C THR A 303 -19.14 -4.93 37.86
N SER A 304 -20.23 -4.18 37.68
CA SER A 304 -21.57 -4.78 37.53
C SER A 304 -21.66 -5.73 36.33
N ILE A 305 -20.95 -5.43 35.23
CA ILE A 305 -20.84 -6.28 34.06
C ILE A 305 -20.00 -7.52 34.37
N SER A 306 -18.87 -7.37 35.07
CA SER A 306 -18.08 -8.52 35.53
C SER A 306 -18.89 -9.44 36.45
N ARG A 307 -19.60 -8.87 37.44
CA ARG A 307 -20.44 -9.64 38.38
C ARG A 307 -21.54 -10.42 37.68
N ARG A 308 -22.15 -9.82 36.65
CA ARG A 308 -23.18 -10.47 35.84
C ARG A 308 -22.68 -11.75 35.20
N PHE A 309 -21.51 -11.70 34.56
CA PHE A 309 -20.97 -12.83 33.79
C PHE A 309 -20.06 -13.76 34.61
N ALA A 310 -19.79 -13.44 35.87
CA ALA A 310 -18.87 -14.21 36.71
C ALA A 310 -19.21 -15.72 36.80
N PRO A 311 -20.48 -16.16 36.95
CA PRO A 311 -20.81 -17.58 36.99
C PRO A 311 -20.44 -18.31 35.69
N ASP A 312 -20.79 -17.73 34.54
CA ASP A 312 -20.47 -18.30 33.23
C ASP A 312 -18.98 -18.26 32.92
N LEU A 313 -18.30 -17.18 33.30
CA LEU A 313 -16.86 -17.03 33.10
C LEU A 313 -16.07 -18.06 33.91
N ALA A 314 -16.48 -18.33 35.16
CA ALA A 314 -15.87 -19.36 36.00
C ALA A 314 -16.04 -20.77 35.39
N ARG A 315 -17.26 -21.09 34.93
CA ARG A 315 -17.53 -22.37 34.24
C ARG A 315 -16.71 -22.52 32.96
N LEU A 316 -16.66 -21.48 32.12
CA LEU A 316 -15.86 -21.48 30.89
C LEU A 316 -14.35 -21.57 31.17
N ALA A 317 -13.87 -20.98 32.27
CA ALA A 317 -12.48 -21.09 32.68
C ALA A 317 -12.09 -22.53 33.00
N GLU A 318 -12.96 -23.27 33.70
CA GLU A 318 -12.77 -24.69 33.96
C GLU A 318 -12.84 -25.52 32.66
N GLU A 319 -13.90 -25.34 31.86
CA GLU A 319 -14.13 -26.07 30.61
C GLU A 319 -12.99 -25.92 29.59
N HIS A 320 -12.38 -24.73 29.52
CA HIS A 320 -11.31 -24.42 28.56
C HIS A 320 -9.90 -24.37 29.17
N GLY A 321 -9.75 -24.65 30.46
CA GLY A 321 -8.46 -24.61 31.17
C GLY A 321 -7.81 -23.22 31.15
N LEU A 322 -8.60 -22.17 31.35
CA LEU A 322 -8.15 -20.78 31.40
C LEU A 322 -7.61 -20.45 32.79
N ASP A 323 -6.54 -19.66 32.87
CA ASP A 323 -6.04 -19.15 34.14
C ASP A 323 -7.08 -18.20 34.78
N PRO A 324 -7.65 -18.54 35.96
CA PRO A 324 -8.61 -17.68 36.63
C PRO A 324 -8.04 -16.30 36.97
N ALA A 325 -6.73 -16.18 37.20
CA ALA A 325 -6.10 -14.90 37.50
C ALA A 325 -6.10 -13.95 36.29
N ALA A 326 -5.95 -14.49 35.07
CA ALA A 326 -6.03 -13.71 33.83
C ALA A 326 -7.45 -13.24 33.49
N LEU A 327 -8.47 -13.83 34.13
CA LEU A 327 -9.88 -13.48 33.97
C LEU A 327 -10.45 -12.71 35.18
N ALA A 328 -9.60 -12.36 36.15
CA ALA A 328 -10.03 -11.69 37.36
C ALA A 328 -10.64 -10.30 37.04
N PRO A 329 -11.75 -9.92 37.72
CA PRO A 329 -12.36 -8.62 37.51
C PRO A 329 -11.40 -7.50 37.89
N PRO A 330 -11.52 -6.32 37.26
CA PRO A 330 -10.78 -5.13 37.70
C PRO A 330 -11.17 -4.76 39.15
N PRO A 331 -10.26 -4.09 39.89
CA PRO A 331 -10.59 -3.51 41.19
C PRO A 331 -11.83 -2.61 41.09
N GLU A 332 -12.74 -2.71 42.05
CA GLU A 332 -13.97 -1.94 42.02
C GLU A 332 -13.69 -0.43 42.15
N ALA A 333 -14.34 0.35 41.29
CA ALA A 333 -14.30 1.80 41.28
C ALA A 333 -15.73 2.35 41.38
N PRO A 334 -15.92 3.68 41.59
CA PRO A 334 -17.25 4.28 41.58
C PRO A 334 -18.03 3.93 40.30
N PRO A 335 -19.35 3.70 40.37
CA PRO A 335 -20.16 3.32 39.21
C PRO A 335 -19.96 4.27 38.03
N TRP A 336 -19.92 3.70 36.82
CA TRP A 336 -19.64 4.47 35.63
C TRP A 336 -20.58 5.65 35.46
N LYS A 337 -19.96 6.80 35.21
CA LYS A 337 -20.60 8.02 34.73
C LYS A 337 -19.78 8.51 33.55
N GLU A 338 -20.44 9.07 32.54
CA GLU A 338 -19.73 9.75 31.46
C GLU A 338 -18.83 10.86 32.02
N ALA A 339 -17.57 10.86 31.60
CA ALA A 339 -16.59 11.84 32.05
C ALA A 339 -16.98 13.26 31.61
N ASP A 340 -16.62 14.25 32.43
CA ASP A 340 -16.70 15.64 32.02
C ASP A 340 -15.80 15.84 30.78
N PRO A 341 -16.31 16.41 29.68
CA PRO A 341 -15.50 16.66 28.49
C PRO A 341 -14.43 17.76 28.71
N GLN A 342 -14.45 18.48 29.83
CA GLN A 342 -13.47 19.50 30.25
C GLN A 342 -13.36 20.71 29.31
N GLU A 343 -12.66 21.76 29.77
CA GLU A 343 -12.34 22.97 28.99
C GLU A 343 -13.57 23.68 28.39
N GLY A 344 -14.72 23.61 29.08
CA GLY A 344 -15.97 24.21 28.61
C GLY A 344 -16.45 23.67 27.26
N PHE A 345 -16.05 22.45 26.89
CA PHE A 345 -16.33 21.86 25.57
C PHE A 345 -17.81 21.88 25.21
N ARG A 346 -18.12 22.41 24.03
CA ARG A 346 -19.45 22.37 23.43
C ARG A 346 -19.37 21.87 22.00
N ALA A 347 -19.84 20.64 21.76
CA ALA A 347 -19.79 20.01 20.44
C ALA A 347 -20.43 20.87 19.33
N THR A 348 -21.44 21.69 19.65
CA THR A 348 -22.07 22.59 18.67
C THR A 348 -21.12 23.67 18.12
N GLN A 349 -20.22 24.21 18.95
CA GLN A 349 -19.24 25.21 18.50
C GLN A 349 -18.22 24.60 17.54
N TYR A 350 -17.76 23.39 17.86
CA TYR A 350 -16.85 22.63 16.99
C TYR A 350 -17.53 22.19 15.69
N LEU A 351 -18.81 21.79 15.73
CA LEU A 351 -19.57 21.50 14.51
C LEU A 351 -19.62 22.71 13.57
N LEU A 352 -19.82 23.93 14.10
CA LEU A 352 -19.80 25.15 13.29
C LEU A 352 -18.44 25.37 12.61
N ALA A 353 -17.35 25.11 13.32
CA ALA A 353 -15.99 25.18 12.76
C ALA A 353 -15.72 24.09 11.70
N PHE A 354 -16.29 22.89 11.89
CA PHE A 354 -16.14 21.76 10.96
C PHE A 354 -17.04 21.86 9.74
N ARG A 355 -18.17 22.55 9.84
CA ARG A 355 -19.21 22.62 8.82
C ARG A 355 -18.70 22.97 7.42
N PRO A 356 -17.85 23.99 7.19
CA PRO A 356 -17.36 24.30 5.84
C PRO A 356 -16.63 23.11 5.17
N ARG A 357 -15.93 22.28 5.96
CA ARG A 357 -15.24 21.08 5.46
C ARG A 357 -16.24 19.99 5.08
N ILE A 358 -17.30 19.82 5.88
CA ILE A 358 -18.37 18.83 5.63
C ILE A 358 -19.18 19.24 4.40
N ASP A 359 -19.56 20.51 4.31
CA ASP A 359 -20.38 21.05 3.22
C ASP A 359 -19.60 20.97 1.88
N ARG A 360 -18.33 21.38 1.85
CA ARG A 360 -17.47 21.22 0.67
C ARG A 360 -17.37 19.75 0.22
N THR A 361 -17.18 18.83 1.17
CA THR A 361 -17.07 17.40 0.84
C THR A 361 -18.41 16.86 0.29
N THR A 362 -19.52 17.36 0.80
CA THR A 362 -20.86 17.02 0.33
C THR A 362 -21.09 17.54 -1.09
N GLU A 363 -20.72 18.78 -1.37
CA GLU A 363 -20.80 19.37 -2.71
C GLU A 363 -19.95 18.61 -3.72
N GLU A 364 -18.69 18.31 -3.37
CA GLU A 364 -17.78 17.52 -4.21
C GLU A 364 -18.35 16.13 -4.52
N ALA A 365 -18.91 15.44 -3.51
CA ALA A 365 -19.52 14.14 -3.69
C ALA A 365 -20.79 14.18 -4.54
N ARG A 366 -21.63 15.22 -4.39
CA ARG A 366 -22.82 15.42 -5.22
C ARG A 366 -22.48 15.75 -6.66
N GLN A 367 -21.44 16.55 -6.90
CA GLN A 367 -20.93 16.84 -8.24
C GLN A 367 -20.36 15.57 -8.91
N ALA A 368 -19.68 14.72 -8.14
CA ALA A 368 -19.18 13.44 -8.64
C ALA A 368 -20.30 12.41 -8.92
N ALA A 369 -21.46 12.55 -8.27
CA ALA A 369 -22.64 11.70 -8.47
C ALA A 369 -23.54 12.14 -9.64
N ALA A 370 -23.22 13.25 -10.33
CA ALA A 370 -23.88 13.60 -11.58
C ALA A 370 -23.60 12.51 -12.62
N PRO A 371 -24.61 12.04 -13.39
CA PRO A 371 -24.44 10.87 -14.24
C PRO A 371 -23.48 11.17 -15.38
N ALA A 372 -22.23 10.74 -15.24
CA ALA A 372 -21.43 10.39 -16.40
C ALA A 372 -22.00 9.06 -16.92
N ALA A 373 -22.62 9.08 -18.09
CA ALA A 373 -23.01 7.86 -18.79
C ALA A 373 -21.81 6.90 -18.82
N PRO A 374 -21.95 5.63 -18.41
CA PRO A 374 -20.84 4.71 -18.50
C PRO A 374 -20.49 4.56 -19.98
N PRO A 375 -19.23 4.79 -20.41
CA PRO A 375 -18.80 4.23 -21.67
C PRO A 375 -18.95 2.72 -21.53
N GLN A 376 -19.77 2.11 -22.38
CA GLN A 376 -19.82 0.66 -22.49
C GLN A 376 -18.45 0.20 -22.99
N ALA A 377 -17.55 -0.10 -22.04
CA ALA A 377 -16.22 -0.62 -22.33
C ALA A 377 -16.34 -2.10 -22.73
N THR A 378 -16.91 -2.36 -23.91
CA THR A 378 -17.04 -3.71 -24.50
C THR A 378 -15.68 -4.35 -24.78
N HIS A 379 -14.61 -3.56 -24.83
CA HIS A 379 -13.24 -3.98 -25.08
C HIS A 379 -12.47 -4.45 -23.83
N LEU A 380 -13.02 -4.26 -22.62
CA LEU A 380 -12.38 -4.70 -21.38
C LEU A 380 -12.75 -6.15 -21.01
N PRO A 381 -11.83 -6.95 -20.45
CA PRO A 381 -12.16 -8.25 -19.86
C PRO A 381 -13.20 -8.14 -18.73
N PRO A 382 -13.99 -9.19 -18.44
CA PRO A 382 -15.05 -9.15 -17.44
C PRO A 382 -14.61 -8.64 -16.05
N LEU A 383 -13.45 -9.12 -15.55
CA LEU A 383 -12.90 -8.69 -14.26
C LEU A 383 -12.47 -7.22 -14.28
N ALA A 384 -11.94 -6.74 -15.41
CA ALA A 384 -11.58 -5.33 -15.58
C ALA A 384 -12.82 -4.43 -15.59
N ARG A 385 -13.93 -4.84 -16.23
CA ARG A 385 -15.20 -4.11 -16.17
C ARG A 385 -15.74 -4.01 -14.74
N ALA A 386 -15.70 -5.11 -14.00
CA ALA A 386 -16.10 -5.12 -12.59
C ALA A 386 -15.21 -4.19 -11.74
N ASN A 387 -13.89 -4.23 -11.95
CA ASN A 387 -12.95 -3.33 -11.28
C ASN A 387 -13.18 -1.86 -11.63
N LEU A 388 -13.54 -1.55 -12.88
CA LEU A 388 -13.80 -0.18 -13.33
C LEU A 388 -15.01 0.42 -12.61
N ALA A 389 -16.12 -0.34 -12.54
CA ALA A 389 -17.32 0.08 -11.82
C ALA A 389 -17.04 0.33 -10.33
N ARG A 390 -16.21 -0.51 -9.70
CA ARG A 390 -15.77 -0.32 -8.29
C ARG A 390 -14.85 0.91 -8.15
N LEU A 391 -13.99 1.17 -9.13
CA LEU A 391 -12.97 2.22 -9.08
C LEU A 391 -13.57 3.62 -9.22
N GLN A 392 -14.52 3.80 -10.15
CA GLN A 392 -15.11 5.11 -10.51
C GLN A 392 -15.68 5.86 -9.29
N ASN A 393 -16.24 5.15 -8.33
CA ASN A 393 -16.81 5.72 -7.11
C ASN A 393 -15.90 5.60 -5.87
N SER A 394 -14.65 5.21 -6.05
CA SER A 394 -13.71 4.96 -4.95
C SER A 394 -12.75 6.14 -4.73
N PRO A 395 -12.20 6.30 -3.50
CA PRO A 395 -11.12 7.25 -3.23
C PRO A 395 -9.78 6.85 -3.91
N PHE A 396 -9.76 5.78 -4.70
CA PHE A 396 -8.59 5.32 -5.45
C PHE A 396 -8.65 5.66 -6.94
N ALA A 397 -9.73 6.33 -7.39
CA ALA A 397 -9.86 6.78 -8.77
C ALA A 397 -8.68 7.69 -9.15
N PRO A 398 -8.03 7.46 -10.30
CA PRO A 398 -6.87 8.25 -10.70
C PRO A 398 -7.29 9.67 -11.11
N HIS A 399 -6.52 10.69 -10.70
CA HIS A 399 -6.79 12.10 -11.04
C HIS A 399 -5.53 12.98 -10.92
N ASN A 400 -5.56 14.21 -11.47
CA ASN A 400 -4.40 15.11 -11.47
C ASN A 400 -4.47 16.25 -10.44
N ARG A 401 -5.09 16.02 -9.28
CA ARG A 401 -5.36 17.05 -8.23
C ARG A 401 -4.35 17.06 -7.07
N LEU A 402 -3.16 16.50 -7.27
CA LEU A 402 -2.09 16.41 -6.26
C LEU A 402 -0.98 17.40 -6.62
N GLY A 403 -0.40 18.12 -5.66
CA GLY A 403 0.71 19.04 -5.92
C GLY A 403 0.31 20.36 -6.58
N HIS A 404 1.29 21.23 -6.81
CA HIS A 404 1.09 22.64 -7.19
C HIS A 404 1.68 23.02 -8.55
N VAL A 405 2.53 22.18 -9.13
CA VAL A 405 3.16 22.46 -10.42
C VAL A 405 2.12 22.37 -11.55
N ASP A 406 2.09 23.37 -12.44
CA ASP A 406 1.40 23.28 -13.72
C ASP A 406 2.25 22.46 -14.69
N GLU A 407 1.78 21.24 -14.98
CA GLU A 407 2.46 20.28 -15.84
C GLU A 407 2.14 20.47 -17.33
N SER A 408 1.12 21.28 -17.65
CA SER A 408 0.60 21.43 -19.02
C SER A 408 1.13 22.65 -19.75
N ALA A 409 1.58 23.68 -19.02
CA ALA A 409 2.15 24.89 -19.59
C ALA A 409 3.68 24.82 -19.61
N LEU A 410 4.28 24.97 -20.80
CA LEU A 410 5.73 25.06 -20.92
C LEU A 410 6.20 26.42 -20.41
N ALA A 411 6.87 26.42 -19.26
CA ALA A 411 7.51 27.61 -18.70
C ALA A 411 8.84 27.94 -19.40
N ALA A 412 9.42 29.09 -19.08
CA ALA A 412 10.70 29.53 -19.63
C ALA A 412 11.79 28.45 -19.46
N PRO A 413 12.63 28.21 -20.48
CA PRO A 413 13.75 27.30 -20.38
C PRO A 413 14.69 27.64 -19.23
N PHE A 414 15.31 26.62 -18.66
CA PHE A 414 16.33 26.81 -17.64
C PHE A 414 17.62 27.32 -18.24
N ALA A 415 18.35 28.15 -17.48
CA ALA A 415 19.66 28.61 -17.89
C ALA A 415 20.67 27.44 -17.89
N PRO A 416 21.70 27.49 -18.75
CA PRO A 416 22.82 26.56 -18.67
C PRO A 416 23.40 26.52 -17.25
N ALA A 417 23.67 25.32 -16.74
CA ALA A 417 24.32 25.11 -15.46
C ALA A 417 25.78 24.69 -15.72
N PRO A 418 26.78 25.42 -15.22
CA PRO A 418 28.18 25.03 -15.40
C PRO A 418 28.47 23.72 -14.65
N PRO A 419 29.43 22.90 -15.11
CA PRO A 419 29.89 21.73 -14.36
C PRO A 419 30.36 22.12 -12.96
N ARG A 420 30.04 21.28 -11.97
CA ARG A 420 30.50 21.47 -10.58
C ARG A 420 32.02 21.30 -10.50
N ARG A 421 32.65 22.08 -9.63
CA ARG A 421 34.03 21.85 -9.20
C ARG A 421 34.00 20.90 -8.01
N LEU A 422 34.57 19.71 -8.18
CA LEU A 422 34.58 18.68 -7.14
C LEU A 422 35.82 18.83 -6.23
N PRO A 423 35.70 18.49 -4.94
CA PRO A 423 36.87 18.30 -4.07
C PRO A 423 37.81 17.23 -4.62
N GLU A 424 39.10 17.36 -4.33
CA GLU A 424 40.09 16.34 -4.71
C GLU A 424 39.70 14.97 -4.16
N GLY A 425 39.76 13.94 -5.02
CA GLY A 425 39.38 12.58 -4.67
C GLY A 425 37.87 12.34 -4.56
N SER A 426 37.00 13.31 -4.87
CA SER A 426 35.54 13.08 -4.90
C SER A 426 35.03 12.81 -6.31
N SER A 427 34.15 11.82 -6.44
CA SER A 427 33.42 11.51 -7.67
C SER A 427 32.08 12.26 -7.79
N GLY A 428 31.74 13.09 -6.80
CA GLY A 428 30.51 13.89 -6.80
C GLY A 428 29.24 13.04 -6.78
N ARG A 429 28.26 13.41 -7.60
CA ARG A 429 27.02 12.65 -7.79
C ARG A 429 27.22 11.60 -8.87
N VAL A 430 26.96 10.34 -8.52
CA VAL A 430 27.23 9.19 -9.38
C VAL A 430 25.95 8.45 -9.72
N ILE A 431 25.69 8.25 -11.02
CA ILE A 431 24.68 7.30 -11.49
C ILE A 431 25.34 5.96 -11.80
N ILE A 432 24.74 4.89 -11.29
CA ILE A 432 25.05 3.51 -11.66
C ILE A 432 23.90 2.97 -12.51
N ALA A 433 24.20 2.38 -13.66
CA ALA A 433 23.18 1.81 -14.54
C ALA A 433 23.63 0.48 -15.15
N CYS A 434 22.65 -0.35 -15.52
CA CYS A 434 22.86 -1.61 -16.22
C CYS A 434 22.07 -1.59 -17.53
N MET A 435 22.73 -1.83 -18.66
CA MET A 435 22.14 -1.66 -19.98
C MET A 435 22.31 -2.91 -20.85
N LYS A 436 21.38 -3.07 -21.81
CA LYS A 436 21.46 -4.01 -22.92
C LYS A 436 20.67 -3.43 -24.08
N ASN A 437 21.34 -3.19 -25.20
CA ASN A 437 20.76 -2.69 -26.45
C ASN A 437 19.99 -1.36 -26.30
N GLU A 438 20.69 -0.29 -25.92
CA GLU A 438 20.15 1.05 -25.64
C GLU A 438 20.85 2.17 -26.44
N ALA A 439 21.54 1.82 -27.54
CA ALA A 439 22.37 2.74 -28.32
C ALA A 439 21.67 4.05 -28.75
N PRO A 440 20.39 4.05 -29.19
CA PRO A 440 19.72 5.29 -29.61
C PRO A 440 19.48 6.30 -28.49
N TYR A 441 19.51 5.87 -27.23
CA TYR A 441 19.02 6.65 -26.08
C TYR A 441 20.12 7.12 -25.14
N ILE A 442 21.26 6.45 -25.16
CA ILE A 442 22.27 6.60 -24.12
C ILE A 442 22.97 7.96 -24.14
N VAL A 443 23.24 8.53 -25.32
CA VAL A 443 23.93 9.83 -25.44
C VAL A 443 23.05 10.96 -24.91
N GLU A 444 21.75 10.96 -25.23
CA GLU A 444 20.79 11.91 -24.64
C GLU A 444 20.75 11.75 -23.12
N TRP A 445 20.65 10.52 -22.64
CA TRP A 445 20.51 10.24 -21.21
C TRP A 445 21.74 10.72 -20.41
N VAL A 446 22.95 10.48 -20.91
CA VAL A 446 24.19 11.00 -20.30
C VAL A 446 24.22 12.53 -20.36
N ALA A 447 23.94 13.13 -21.52
CA ALA A 447 23.95 14.58 -21.69
C ALA A 447 22.94 15.30 -20.77
N TYR A 448 21.73 14.77 -20.65
CA TYR A 448 20.67 15.32 -19.79
C TYR A 448 21.10 15.32 -18.33
N HIS A 449 21.57 14.17 -17.83
CA HIS A 449 21.91 14.04 -16.42
C HIS A 449 23.11 14.90 -16.05
N ARG A 450 24.09 15.06 -16.95
CA ARG A 450 25.19 16.03 -16.79
C ARG A 450 24.68 17.47 -16.72
N ALA A 451 23.76 17.84 -17.61
CA ALA A 451 23.21 19.20 -17.68
C ALA A 451 22.41 19.62 -16.43
N ILE A 452 21.92 18.68 -15.62
CA ILE A 452 21.22 18.94 -14.35
C ILE A 452 22.10 18.77 -13.10
N GLY A 453 23.38 18.41 -13.28
CA GLY A 453 24.37 18.36 -12.20
C GLY A 453 24.69 16.96 -11.66
N ILE A 454 24.61 15.91 -12.50
CA ILE A 454 25.30 14.63 -12.25
C ILE A 454 26.74 14.75 -12.73
N ASP A 455 27.68 14.27 -11.92
CA ASP A 455 29.11 14.48 -12.13
C ASP A 455 29.77 13.27 -12.83
N SER A 456 29.45 12.05 -12.38
CA SER A 456 30.08 10.82 -12.86
C SER A 456 29.05 9.72 -13.14
N PHE A 457 29.43 8.75 -13.96
CA PHE A 457 28.59 7.61 -14.33
C PHE A 457 29.43 6.33 -14.29
N LEU A 458 28.85 5.27 -13.74
CA LEU A 458 29.38 3.92 -13.81
C LEU A 458 28.36 3.02 -14.49
N ILE A 459 28.63 2.65 -15.74
CA ILE A 459 27.66 1.93 -16.56
C ILE A 459 28.15 0.52 -16.84
N TYR A 460 27.29 -0.46 -16.56
CA TYR A 460 27.50 -1.86 -16.86
C TYR A 460 26.69 -2.26 -18.11
N THR A 461 27.30 -2.98 -19.05
CA THR A 461 26.59 -3.58 -20.20
C THR A 461 26.51 -5.09 -20.09
N ASN A 462 25.44 -5.68 -20.63
CA ASN A 462 25.25 -7.13 -20.69
C ASN A 462 25.00 -7.55 -22.14
N ASP A 463 26.00 -8.16 -22.79
CA ASP A 463 25.92 -8.76 -24.12
C ASP A 463 25.13 -7.91 -25.12
N CYS A 464 25.68 -6.74 -25.48
CA CYS A 464 25.03 -5.79 -26.40
C CYS A 464 25.30 -6.17 -27.87
N ASP A 465 24.26 -6.10 -28.70
CA ASP A 465 24.30 -6.40 -30.14
C ASP A 465 24.21 -5.13 -31.01
N ASP A 466 23.75 -4.02 -30.44
CA ASP A 466 23.45 -2.76 -31.15
C ASP A 466 24.59 -1.73 -31.12
N GLY A 467 25.73 -2.07 -30.52
CA GLY A 467 26.86 -1.16 -30.34
C GLY A 467 26.78 -0.26 -29.10
N THR A 468 25.85 -0.49 -28.17
CA THR A 468 25.78 0.25 -26.89
C THR A 468 27.11 0.24 -26.14
N ASP A 469 27.79 -0.91 -26.08
CA ASP A 469 29.08 -1.05 -25.42
C ASP A 469 30.19 -0.26 -26.13
N ALA A 470 30.16 -0.19 -27.47
CA ALA A 470 31.09 0.62 -28.25
C ALA A 470 30.88 2.13 -28.03
N ILE A 471 29.63 2.58 -27.91
CA ILE A 471 29.31 3.97 -27.56
C ILE A 471 29.85 4.30 -26.16
N LEU A 472 29.63 3.41 -25.20
CA LEU A 472 30.11 3.58 -23.82
C LEU A 472 31.64 3.59 -23.73
N ALA A 473 32.31 2.67 -24.42
CA ALA A 473 33.76 2.67 -24.50
C ALA A 473 34.30 3.98 -25.09
N ARG A 474 33.64 4.54 -26.12
CA ARG A 474 34.04 5.84 -26.66
C ARG A 474 33.80 6.99 -25.69
N LEU A 475 32.70 6.98 -24.93
CA LEU A 475 32.44 7.97 -23.89
C LEU A 475 33.44 7.87 -22.73
N GLU A 476 33.90 6.67 -22.39
CA GLU A 476 34.99 6.46 -21.41
C GLU A 476 36.34 7.00 -21.94
N GLU A 477 36.70 6.71 -23.19
CA GLU A 477 37.89 7.29 -23.84
C GLU A 477 37.87 8.84 -23.85
N LEU A 478 36.68 9.44 -23.93
CA LEU A 478 36.46 10.90 -23.87
C LEU A 478 36.42 11.45 -22.43
N GLY A 479 36.56 10.59 -21.41
CA GLY A 479 36.52 10.97 -20.00
C GLY A 479 35.15 11.39 -19.48
N VAL A 480 34.06 10.93 -20.13
CA VAL A 480 32.68 11.33 -19.78
C VAL A 480 32.06 10.43 -18.72
N LEU A 481 32.44 9.14 -18.71
CA LEU A 481 31.90 8.10 -17.83
C LEU A 481 32.90 6.96 -17.66
N GLU A 482 32.58 6.01 -16.78
CA GLU A 482 33.27 4.73 -16.66
C GLU A 482 32.37 3.58 -17.13
N HIS A 483 32.94 2.66 -17.90
CA HIS A 483 32.23 1.52 -18.49
C HIS A 483 32.80 0.19 -18.01
N ARG A 484 31.92 -0.77 -17.72
CA ARG A 484 32.28 -2.16 -17.39
C ARG A 484 31.42 -3.11 -18.21
N ARG A 485 32.05 -4.17 -18.73
CA ARG A 485 31.30 -5.33 -19.23
C ARG A 485 30.90 -6.22 -18.05
N ASN A 486 29.67 -6.71 -18.09
CA ASN A 486 29.06 -7.52 -17.05
C ASN A 486 28.66 -8.90 -17.59
N ASP A 487 29.37 -9.41 -18.58
CA ASP A 487 29.02 -10.62 -19.34
C ASP A 487 29.38 -11.91 -18.56
N ASP A 488 30.23 -11.79 -17.54
CA ASP A 488 30.68 -12.88 -16.67
C ASP A 488 29.72 -13.20 -15.50
N TRP A 489 28.51 -12.65 -15.55
CA TRP A 489 27.53 -12.81 -14.48
C TRP A 489 26.96 -14.25 -14.43
N SER A 490 26.68 -14.73 -13.21
CA SER A 490 25.94 -15.97 -12.97
C SER A 490 24.90 -15.77 -11.87
N GLY A 491 23.83 -16.57 -11.86
CA GLY A 491 22.77 -16.50 -10.85
C GLY A 491 21.45 -15.93 -11.41
N LYS A 492 20.69 -15.19 -10.57
CA LYS A 492 19.29 -14.83 -10.88
C LYS A 492 19.09 -13.48 -11.57
N SER A 493 20.06 -12.55 -11.49
CA SER A 493 19.92 -11.21 -12.08
C SER A 493 21.28 -10.59 -12.41
N PRO A 494 21.55 -10.25 -13.68
CA PRO A 494 22.76 -9.51 -14.06
C PRO A 494 22.85 -8.14 -13.37
N GLN A 495 21.72 -7.46 -13.21
CA GLN A 495 21.66 -6.14 -12.58
C GLN A 495 22.09 -6.19 -11.10
N GLN A 496 21.64 -7.19 -10.34
CA GLN A 496 22.07 -7.31 -8.95
C GLN A 496 23.55 -7.69 -8.83
N HIS A 497 24.10 -8.44 -9.80
CA HIS A 497 25.53 -8.75 -9.86
C HIS A 497 26.36 -7.47 -10.07
N ALA A 498 26.02 -6.65 -11.07
CA ALA A 498 26.65 -5.35 -11.32
C ALA A 498 26.57 -4.41 -10.11
N LEU A 499 25.40 -4.30 -9.47
CA LEU A 499 25.22 -3.48 -8.26
C LEU A 499 26.07 -3.93 -7.08
N ASN A 500 26.33 -5.24 -6.94
CA ASN A 500 27.23 -5.74 -5.89
C ASN A 500 28.68 -5.39 -6.19
N ARG A 501 29.12 -5.50 -7.45
CA ARG A 501 30.47 -5.11 -7.89
C ARG A 501 30.71 -3.60 -7.75
N ALA A 502 29.70 -2.80 -8.09
CA ALA A 502 29.78 -1.35 -8.03
C ALA A 502 30.13 -0.82 -6.63
N LEU A 503 29.76 -1.52 -5.55
CA LEU A 503 30.10 -1.13 -4.17
C LEU A 503 31.61 -1.04 -3.91
N SER A 504 32.44 -1.77 -4.68
CA SER A 504 33.90 -1.76 -4.54
C SER A 504 34.62 -0.82 -5.50
N GLU A 505 33.92 -0.25 -6.48
CA GLU A 505 34.52 0.63 -7.49
C GLU A 505 34.91 1.98 -6.88
N PRO A 506 36.10 2.53 -7.18
CA PRO A 506 36.55 3.81 -6.64
C PRO A 506 35.54 4.94 -6.85
N VAL A 507 34.99 5.06 -8.06
CA VAL A 507 33.99 6.08 -8.39
C VAL A 507 32.76 6.06 -7.48
N VAL A 508 32.35 4.89 -7.00
CA VAL A 508 31.21 4.75 -6.07
C VAL A 508 31.65 4.99 -4.63
N ARG A 509 32.83 4.51 -4.23
CA ARG A 509 33.37 4.73 -2.88
C ARG A 509 33.60 6.21 -2.58
N ASP A 510 33.99 6.96 -3.60
CA ASP A 510 34.34 8.37 -3.54
C ASP A 510 33.17 9.30 -3.90
N ALA A 511 31.98 8.74 -4.12
CA ALA A 511 30.76 9.48 -4.42
C ALA A 511 30.24 10.26 -3.21
N GLU A 512 29.71 11.46 -3.42
CA GLU A 512 28.90 12.22 -2.47
C GLU A 512 27.47 11.65 -2.40
N TRP A 513 26.89 11.41 -3.57
CA TRP A 513 25.54 10.87 -3.76
C TRP A 513 25.56 9.76 -4.80
N ILE A 514 24.75 8.73 -4.57
CA ILE A 514 24.63 7.57 -5.44
C ILE A 514 23.17 7.41 -5.87
N LEU A 515 22.98 7.16 -7.16
CA LEU A 515 21.70 6.83 -7.77
C LEU A 515 21.86 5.56 -8.58
N HIS A 516 20.85 4.70 -8.55
CA HIS A 516 20.73 3.64 -9.54
C HIS A 516 19.39 3.79 -10.26
N ILE A 517 19.47 4.20 -11.52
CA ILE A 517 18.33 4.47 -12.40
C ILE A 517 18.57 3.84 -13.77
N ASP A 518 17.49 3.45 -14.43
CA ASP A 518 17.52 2.82 -15.74
C ASP A 518 17.60 3.89 -16.86
N VAL A 519 18.06 3.54 -18.07
CA VAL A 519 18.24 4.50 -19.19
C VAL A 519 16.92 5.07 -19.74
N ASP A 520 15.79 4.49 -19.34
CA ASP A 520 14.45 5.00 -19.60
C ASP A 520 13.90 5.84 -18.43
N GLU A 521 14.75 6.23 -17.47
CA GLU A 521 14.41 7.05 -16.31
C GLU A 521 15.20 8.36 -16.30
N PHE A 522 14.50 9.49 -16.12
CA PHE A 522 15.07 10.84 -16.14
C PHE A 522 14.70 11.62 -14.87
N VAL A 523 15.70 12.12 -14.15
CA VAL A 523 15.48 12.92 -12.94
C VAL A 523 14.97 14.31 -13.33
N ASN A 524 13.69 14.59 -13.11
CA ASN A 524 13.06 15.86 -13.43
C ASN A 524 13.05 16.77 -12.18
N VAL A 525 14.01 17.68 -12.10
CA VAL A 525 14.05 18.71 -11.04
C VAL A 525 13.18 19.89 -11.45
N ARG A 526 12.23 20.26 -10.58
CA ARG A 526 11.16 21.23 -10.88
C ARG A 526 11.27 22.53 -10.10
N CYS A 527 12.21 22.64 -9.17
CA CYS A 527 12.49 23.84 -8.40
C CYS A 527 13.73 24.60 -8.89
N GLY A 528 13.83 25.89 -8.53
CA GLY A 528 15.01 26.72 -8.86
C GLY A 528 15.28 26.79 -10.36
N ASN A 529 16.54 26.59 -10.74
CA ASN A 529 16.99 26.47 -12.14
C ASN A 529 16.95 25.00 -12.63
N GLY A 530 16.20 24.12 -11.98
CA GLY A 530 16.05 22.73 -12.39
C GLY A 530 17.33 21.90 -12.25
N THR A 531 18.18 22.24 -11.27
CA THR A 531 19.44 21.54 -11.00
C THR A 531 19.37 20.76 -9.68
N LEU A 532 20.18 19.71 -9.55
CA LEU A 532 20.27 18.97 -8.28
C LEU A 532 20.80 19.83 -7.12
N ASP A 533 21.60 20.86 -7.40
CA ASP A 533 22.03 21.83 -6.37
C ASP A 533 20.82 22.61 -5.81
N ASP A 534 19.94 23.11 -6.69
CA ASP A 534 18.73 23.83 -6.27
C ASP A 534 17.78 22.94 -5.47
N PHE A 535 17.65 21.66 -5.87
CA PHE A 535 16.85 20.70 -5.14
C PHE A 535 17.44 20.42 -3.75
N LEU A 536 18.73 20.08 -3.68
CA LEU A 536 19.38 19.73 -2.42
C LEU A 536 19.46 20.93 -1.45
N ALA A 537 19.52 22.16 -1.95
CA ALA A 537 19.39 23.37 -1.13
C ALA A 537 18.02 23.50 -0.45
N ARG A 538 16.96 22.91 -1.02
CA ARG A 538 15.61 22.88 -0.41
C ARG A 538 15.44 21.76 0.61
N VAL A 539 16.29 20.74 0.59
CA VAL A 539 16.25 19.59 1.49
C VAL A 539 17.63 19.28 2.09
N PRO A 540 18.27 20.24 2.80
CA PRO A 540 19.67 20.12 3.23
C PRO A 540 19.94 18.94 4.17
N GLU A 541 18.91 18.52 4.91
CA GLU A 541 18.97 17.41 5.87
C GLU A 541 18.74 16.04 5.24
N ALA A 542 18.36 15.97 3.95
CA ALA A 542 18.08 14.70 3.31
C ALA A 542 19.35 13.86 3.15
N THR A 543 19.26 12.58 3.49
CA THR A 543 20.26 11.57 3.11
C THR A 543 19.73 10.62 2.05
N ASN A 544 18.42 10.58 1.85
CA ASN A 544 17.74 9.72 0.90
C ASN A 544 16.57 10.47 0.27
N VAL A 545 16.46 10.39 -1.05
CA VAL A 545 15.38 11.01 -1.82
C VAL A 545 14.66 9.90 -2.55
N ALA A 546 13.42 9.60 -2.13
CA ALA A 546 12.54 8.70 -2.83
C ALA A 546 11.97 9.43 -4.06
N MET A 547 12.59 9.20 -5.22
CA MET A 547 12.21 9.81 -6.48
C MET A 547 11.05 9.00 -7.07
N THR A 548 9.82 9.37 -6.70
CA THR A 548 8.61 8.69 -7.17
C THR A 548 8.49 8.77 -8.68
N TRP A 549 8.21 7.62 -9.30
CA TRP A 549 8.01 7.53 -10.73
C TRP A 549 6.79 8.31 -11.17
N ARG A 550 6.91 8.93 -12.34
CA ARG A 550 5.80 9.29 -13.18
C ARG A 550 5.92 8.49 -14.47
N LEU A 551 4.99 7.58 -14.71
CA LEU A 551 5.03 6.72 -15.89
C LEU A 551 4.57 7.49 -17.12
N PHE A 552 5.36 7.49 -18.18
CA PHE A 552 5.04 8.08 -19.48
C PHE A 552 4.68 6.98 -20.48
N GLY A 553 3.60 7.22 -21.23
CA GLY A 553 3.15 6.35 -22.31
C GLY A 553 3.87 6.64 -23.63
N HIS A 554 3.55 5.85 -24.64
CA HIS A 554 4.13 6.02 -25.98
C HIS A 554 3.61 7.28 -26.70
N GLY A 555 2.51 7.88 -26.24
CA GLY A 555 1.99 9.15 -26.74
C GLY A 555 1.64 9.14 -28.23
N GLY A 556 1.26 7.98 -28.79
CA GLY A 556 1.00 7.80 -30.22
C GLY A 556 2.24 7.70 -31.10
N VAL A 557 3.46 7.70 -30.54
CA VAL A 557 4.69 7.53 -31.31
C VAL A 557 4.91 6.05 -31.60
N GLU A 558 4.73 5.68 -32.86
CA GLU A 558 4.87 4.29 -33.28
C GLU A 558 6.31 3.91 -33.57
N ARG A 559 7.06 4.80 -34.25
CA ARG A 559 8.37 4.48 -34.84
C ARG A 559 9.56 4.86 -33.97
N VAL A 560 10.69 4.20 -34.18
CA VAL A 560 11.98 4.63 -33.62
C VAL A 560 12.51 5.85 -34.39
N GLU A 561 12.48 7.02 -33.75
CA GLU A 561 12.96 8.30 -34.30
C GLU A 561 14.24 8.78 -33.59
N ASP A 562 15.09 9.50 -34.32
CA ASP A 562 16.32 10.13 -33.78
C ASP A 562 15.99 11.50 -33.20
N ARG A 563 15.16 11.50 -32.15
CA ARG A 563 14.72 12.69 -31.42
C ARG A 563 14.86 12.43 -29.94
N PHE A 564 14.91 13.49 -29.15
CA PHE A 564 15.04 13.36 -27.70
C PHE A 564 13.79 12.73 -27.09
N VAL A 565 13.98 11.75 -26.21
CA VAL A 565 12.93 11.10 -25.43
C VAL A 565 12.12 12.15 -24.67
N ILE A 566 12.80 13.07 -23.98
CA ILE A 566 12.11 14.10 -23.17
C ILE A 566 11.33 15.12 -24.02
N GLU A 567 11.64 15.23 -25.32
CA GLU A 567 10.93 16.07 -26.28
C GLU A 567 9.69 15.37 -26.84
N GLN A 568 9.81 14.07 -27.14
CA GLN A 568 8.76 13.30 -27.81
C GLN A 568 7.62 12.87 -26.88
N PHE A 569 7.96 12.39 -25.68
CA PHE A 569 6.98 11.73 -24.81
C PHE A 569 6.52 12.67 -23.70
N THR A 570 5.38 13.31 -23.89
CA THR A 570 4.80 14.29 -22.95
C THR A 570 3.58 13.76 -22.20
N ARG A 571 3.05 12.62 -22.62
CA ARG A 571 1.84 12.03 -22.08
C ARG A 571 2.17 11.01 -20.99
N CYS A 572 1.48 11.10 -19.86
CA CYS A 572 1.84 10.37 -18.64
C CYS A 572 0.65 9.97 -17.78
N ALA A 573 0.94 9.21 -16.72
CA ALA A 573 -0.04 8.83 -15.70
C ALA A 573 -0.59 10.07 -14.97
N PRO A 574 -1.74 9.99 -14.31
CA PRO A 574 -2.18 11.05 -13.38
C PRO A 574 -1.27 11.11 -12.14
N ARG A 575 -1.05 12.30 -11.56
CA ARG A 575 -0.28 12.47 -10.30
C ARG A 575 -0.81 11.57 -9.18
N PHE A 576 -2.14 11.55 -9.02
CA PHE A 576 -2.78 10.65 -8.08
C PHE A 576 -3.19 9.36 -8.79
N CYS A 577 -2.43 8.28 -8.57
CA CYS A 577 -2.71 6.95 -9.12
C CYS A 577 -2.27 5.86 -8.11
N PRO A 578 -3.01 5.66 -7.01
CA PRO A 578 -2.63 4.74 -5.93
C PRO A 578 -2.71 3.26 -6.32
N LYS A 579 -3.24 2.93 -7.50
CA LYS A 579 -3.48 1.57 -8.00
C LYS A 579 -3.16 1.53 -9.50
N PRO A 580 -2.56 0.45 -10.03
CA PRO A 580 -1.82 -0.55 -9.27
C PRO A 580 -0.66 0.10 -8.50
N HIS A 581 -0.25 -0.49 -7.39
CA HIS A 581 0.76 0.09 -6.50
C HIS A 581 2.12 0.35 -7.19
N THR A 582 2.36 -0.29 -8.31
CA THR A 582 3.57 -0.14 -9.14
C THR A 582 3.71 1.24 -9.77
N VAL A 583 2.61 1.97 -10.01
CA VAL A 583 2.66 3.33 -10.60
C VAL A 583 3.41 4.30 -9.69
N TRP A 584 3.34 4.08 -8.37
CA TRP A 584 4.04 4.87 -7.36
C TRP A 584 5.31 4.19 -6.84
N GLY A 585 5.91 3.28 -7.62
CA GLY A 585 7.27 2.86 -7.34
C GLY A 585 8.24 4.05 -7.38
N PHE A 586 9.37 3.93 -6.69
CA PHE A 586 10.43 4.93 -6.73
C PHE A 586 11.80 4.29 -6.91
N LYS A 587 12.74 5.08 -7.42
CA LYS A 587 14.18 4.87 -7.25
C LYS A 587 14.69 5.82 -6.18
N THR A 588 15.87 5.54 -5.64
CA THR A 588 16.42 6.33 -4.55
C THR A 588 17.73 6.98 -4.97
N MET A 589 17.84 8.29 -4.76
CA MET A 589 19.12 8.98 -4.66
C MET A 589 19.53 9.04 -3.19
N PHE A 590 20.71 8.57 -2.83
CA PHE A 590 21.14 8.51 -1.43
C PHE A 590 22.57 9.00 -1.23
N ARG A 591 22.81 9.65 -0.09
CA ARG A 591 24.10 10.20 0.30
C ARG A 591 25.00 9.08 0.78
N ASN A 592 26.25 9.06 0.34
CA ASN A 592 27.20 8.00 0.63
C ASN A 592 27.87 8.19 2.00
N ILE A 593 27.09 8.04 3.07
CA ILE A 593 27.57 8.21 4.46
C ILE A 593 27.96 6.89 5.14
N GLY A 594 28.05 5.80 4.38
CA GLY A 594 28.29 4.44 4.90
C GLY A 594 27.09 3.78 5.57
N ALA A 595 25.88 4.35 5.46
CA ALA A 595 24.68 3.85 6.13
C ALA A 595 24.19 2.50 5.59
N TYR A 596 24.56 2.11 4.36
CA TYR A 596 23.98 0.96 3.68
C TYR A 596 25.05 0.03 3.14
N SER A 597 24.91 -1.27 3.42
CA SER A 597 25.86 -2.31 2.97
C SER A 597 25.43 -3.04 1.70
N LYS A 598 24.28 -2.67 1.12
CA LYS A 598 23.77 -3.27 -0.12
C LYS A 598 23.02 -2.26 -0.98
N MET A 599 23.29 -2.26 -2.27
CA MET A 599 22.44 -1.59 -3.28
C MET A 599 21.46 -2.58 -3.93
N SER A 600 20.28 -2.08 -4.29
CA SER A 600 19.25 -2.82 -5.02
C SER A 600 18.59 -1.91 -6.04
N CYS A 601 17.86 -2.50 -6.98
CA CYS A 601 17.22 -1.83 -8.10
C CYS A 601 16.37 -0.60 -7.74
N HIS A 602 15.77 -0.52 -6.55
CA HIS A 602 14.93 0.61 -6.13
C HIS A 602 15.51 1.48 -5.02
N ARG A 603 16.35 0.91 -4.15
CA ARG A 603 16.82 1.57 -2.94
C ARG A 603 18.07 0.93 -2.38
N PRO A 604 18.84 1.66 -1.56
CA PRO A 604 19.81 1.04 -0.68
C PRO A 604 19.10 0.22 0.40
N ASN A 605 19.74 -0.87 0.81
CA ASN A 605 19.25 -1.89 1.74
C ASN A 605 20.28 -2.18 2.81
N LYS A 606 19.87 -2.94 3.84
CA LYS A 606 20.70 -3.31 4.99
C LYS A 606 21.31 -2.08 5.67
N LEU A 607 20.42 -1.25 6.23
CA LEU A 607 20.80 -0.13 7.08
C LEU A 607 21.69 -0.63 8.21
N ALA A 608 22.86 -0.02 8.38
CA ALA A 608 23.81 -0.37 9.43
C ALA A 608 23.27 0.04 10.81
N PRO A 609 23.45 -0.79 11.86
CA PRO A 609 23.09 -0.40 13.22
C PRO A 609 23.80 0.89 13.65
N GLY A 610 23.08 1.81 14.30
CA GLY A 610 23.58 3.11 14.75
C GLY A 610 23.45 4.24 13.72
N TYR A 611 22.88 3.96 12.54
CA TYR A 611 22.58 4.96 11.52
C TYR A 611 21.10 5.37 11.48
N GLU A 612 20.25 4.77 12.32
CA GLU A 612 18.81 5.02 12.35
C GLU A 612 18.45 6.50 12.51
N ASP A 613 19.13 7.20 13.41
CA ASP A 613 18.93 8.64 13.66
C ASP A 613 19.76 9.55 12.72
N ARG A 614 20.55 8.94 11.83
CA ARG A 614 21.43 9.64 10.88
C ARG A 614 20.91 9.60 9.44
N VAL A 615 19.86 8.83 9.19
CA VAL A 615 19.22 8.76 7.87
C VAL A 615 17.92 9.55 7.85
N ARG A 616 17.74 10.36 6.83
CA ARG A 616 16.53 11.13 6.59
C ARG A 616 16.05 10.94 5.16
N TRP A 617 14.84 10.40 5.04
CA TRP A 617 14.19 10.17 3.77
C TRP A 617 13.19 11.27 3.47
N VAL A 618 13.29 11.85 2.28
CA VAL A 618 12.31 12.80 1.74
C VAL A 618 11.70 12.26 0.45
N ASN A 619 10.44 12.63 0.18
CA ASN A 619 9.80 12.37 -1.11
C ASN A 619 10.11 13.47 -2.15
N GLY A 620 9.53 13.35 -3.35
CA GLY A 620 9.70 14.35 -4.42
C GLY A 620 9.16 15.76 -4.12
N SER A 621 8.33 15.94 -3.09
CA SER A 621 7.91 17.27 -2.61
C SER A 621 8.79 17.77 -1.45
N GLY A 622 9.82 17.04 -1.05
CA GLY A 622 10.70 17.37 0.07
C GLY A 622 10.12 17.04 1.46
N ALA A 623 8.97 16.36 1.52
CA ALA A 623 8.35 15.98 2.79
C ALA A 623 9.05 14.76 3.41
N ASP A 624 9.19 14.77 4.74
CA ASP A 624 9.81 13.68 5.50
C ASP A 624 8.93 12.42 5.46
N ILE A 625 9.52 11.31 5.01
CA ILE A 625 8.88 9.99 4.93
C ILE A 625 9.69 8.92 5.66
N THR A 626 10.67 9.32 6.48
CA THR A 626 11.63 8.42 7.14
C THR A 626 10.96 7.28 7.88
N ALA A 627 9.93 7.57 8.68
CA ALA A 627 9.21 6.56 9.45
C ALA A 627 8.55 5.48 8.57
N GLU A 628 8.18 5.80 7.33
CA GLU A 628 7.52 4.86 6.41
C GLU A 628 8.53 3.99 5.65
N VAL A 629 9.66 4.56 5.23
CA VAL A 629 10.55 3.91 4.25
C VAL A 629 11.97 3.62 4.74
N ALA A 630 12.40 4.07 5.92
CA ALA A 630 13.79 3.88 6.36
C ALA A 630 14.23 2.40 6.37
N ARG A 631 13.33 1.48 6.75
CA ARG A 631 13.64 0.04 6.88
C ARG A 631 13.24 -0.80 5.67
N ASN A 632 12.08 -0.55 5.06
CA ASN A 632 11.56 -1.35 3.95
C ASN A 632 10.62 -0.52 3.04
N GLY A 633 10.15 -1.13 1.94
CA GLY A 633 9.29 -0.48 0.96
C GLY A 633 10.05 0.20 -0.19
N TRP A 634 9.43 0.22 -1.37
CA TRP A 634 9.93 0.85 -2.59
C TRP A 634 8.83 1.62 -3.35
N ARG A 635 7.70 1.84 -2.69
CA ARG A 635 6.52 2.47 -3.28
C ARG A 635 6.01 3.54 -2.34
N SER A 636 5.60 4.67 -2.90
CA SER A 636 4.88 5.68 -2.13
C SER A 636 3.47 5.19 -1.77
N SER A 637 2.94 5.73 -0.69
CA SER A 637 1.55 5.59 -0.26
C SER A 637 0.82 6.91 -0.46
N GLN A 638 -0.49 6.94 -0.16
CA GLN A 638 -1.25 8.19 -0.14
C GLN A 638 -0.70 9.22 0.87
N LYS A 639 0.11 8.79 1.85
CA LYS A 639 0.74 9.68 2.84
C LYS A 639 2.11 10.18 2.40
N SER A 640 2.82 9.40 1.58
CA SER A 640 4.22 9.66 1.22
C SER A 640 4.44 10.06 -0.24
N VAL A 641 3.42 10.00 -1.11
CA VAL A 641 3.53 10.46 -2.50
C VAL A 641 3.77 11.97 -2.57
N GLY A 642 4.72 12.39 -3.42
CA GLY A 642 5.09 13.79 -3.58
C GLY A 642 5.97 13.99 -4.81
N TYR A 643 5.87 15.18 -5.40
CA TYR A 643 6.28 15.47 -6.77
C TYR A 643 6.83 16.91 -6.92
N ASP A 644 6.44 17.86 -6.07
CA ASP A 644 6.55 19.30 -6.38
C ASP A 644 7.97 19.82 -6.66
N LEU A 645 9.00 19.23 -6.05
CA LEU A 645 10.40 19.65 -6.23
C LEU A 645 11.16 18.74 -7.21
N LEU A 646 10.87 17.44 -7.20
CA LEU A 646 11.55 16.42 -7.98
C LEU A 646 10.60 15.26 -8.32
N GLN A 647 10.76 14.72 -9.53
CA GLN A 647 10.06 13.52 -10.02
C GLN A 647 11.02 12.66 -10.83
N LEU A 648 10.79 11.35 -10.88
CA LEU A 648 11.49 10.47 -11.81
C LEU A 648 10.59 10.15 -12.99
N ASN A 649 10.82 10.77 -14.14
CA ASN A 649 10.07 10.47 -15.36
C ASN A 649 10.52 9.09 -15.87
N HIS A 650 9.58 8.16 -16.06
CA HIS A 650 9.88 6.81 -16.52
C HIS A 650 9.21 6.53 -17.87
N TYR A 651 10.02 6.49 -18.93
CA TYR A 651 9.64 6.29 -20.32
C TYR A 651 9.75 4.80 -20.70
N ALA A 652 9.07 3.94 -19.93
CA ALA A 652 9.27 2.50 -19.97
C ALA A 652 9.05 1.85 -21.35
N LEU A 653 8.19 2.43 -22.19
CA LEU A 653 7.90 1.93 -23.54
C LEU A 653 8.67 2.69 -24.62
N ARG A 654 8.77 4.02 -24.46
CA ARG A 654 9.12 4.95 -25.54
C ARG A 654 8.16 4.73 -26.71
N SER A 655 8.64 4.52 -27.94
CA SER A 655 7.77 4.22 -29.08
C SER A 655 7.24 2.78 -29.07
N ALA A 656 6.19 2.51 -29.84
CA ALA A 656 5.64 1.17 -29.99
C ALA A 656 6.66 0.17 -30.58
N GLU A 657 7.52 0.60 -31.50
CA GLU A 657 8.62 -0.22 -32.04
C GLU A 657 9.70 -0.50 -30.96
N SER A 658 10.05 0.49 -30.13
CA SER A 658 10.95 0.31 -28.99
C SER A 658 10.42 -0.73 -27.99
N PHE A 659 9.09 -0.77 -27.76
CA PHE A 659 8.46 -1.80 -26.95
C PHE A 659 8.68 -3.22 -27.50
N LEU A 660 8.67 -3.43 -28.81
CA LEU A 660 8.96 -4.75 -29.40
C LEU A 660 10.41 -5.17 -29.18
N ILE A 661 11.36 -4.24 -29.34
CA ILE A 661 12.78 -4.49 -29.07
C ILE A 661 12.99 -4.81 -27.58
N LYS A 662 12.30 -4.08 -26.70
CA LYS A 662 12.28 -4.36 -25.26
C LYS A 662 11.72 -5.76 -24.94
N ARG A 663 10.65 -6.17 -25.63
CA ARG A 663 10.07 -7.51 -25.52
C ARG A 663 11.07 -8.60 -25.89
N GLN A 664 11.82 -8.40 -26.99
CA GLN A 664 12.79 -9.38 -27.49
C GLN A 664 13.99 -9.52 -26.55
N ARG A 665 14.53 -8.41 -26.01
CA ARG A 665 15.70 -8.45 -25.12
C ARG A 665 15.40 -8.92 -23.68
N GLY A 666 14.16 -8.81 -23.22
CA GLY A 666 13.76 -9.16 -21.85
C GLY A 666 14.15 -8.13 -20.78
N ARG A 667 13.98 -8.46 -19.48
CA ARG A 667 14.29 -7.57 -18.33
C ARG A 667 15.56 -7.99 -17.59
N ALA A 668 16.40 -7.04 -17.21
CA ALA A 668 17.64 -7.29 -16.45
C ALA A 668 17.42 -7.81 -15.01
N LEU A 669 16.24 -7.60 -14.42
CA LEU A 669 15.90 -8.08 -13.07
C LEU A 669 15.10 -9.39 -13.05
N HIS A 670 14.32 -9.67 -14.11
CA HIS A 670 13.42 -10.82 -14.21
C HIS A 670 13.53 -11.47 -15.59
N VAL A 671 14.58 -12.26 -15.78
CA VAL A 671 14.90 -12.91 -17.06
C VAL A 671 13.85 -13.95 -17.49
N ASP A 672 13.13 -14.54 -16.53
CA ASP A 672 12.14 -15.60 -16.80
C ASP A 672 10.71 -15.12 -17.10
N ARG A 673 10.45 -13.81 -17.11
CA ARG A 673 9.10 -13.25 -17.37
C ARG A 673 9.02 -12.67 -18.78
N ALA A 674 8.21 -13.31 -19.63
CA ALA A 674 7.83 -12.75 -20.92
C ALA A 674 7.14 -11.38 -20.73
N ILE A 675 7.69 -10.35 -21.38
CA ILE A 675 6.98 -9.07 -21.58
C ILE A 675 5.82 -9.36 -22.54
N GLY A 676 4.69 -8.68 -22.43
CA GLY A 676 3.54 -8.93 -23.33
C GLY A 676 2.54 -7.80 -23.21
N LEU A 677 1.32 -7.99 -23.72
CA LEU A 677 0.27 -6.97 -23.65
C LEU A 677 0.00 -6.50 -22.20
N ASN A 678 0.13 -7.40 -21.22
CA ASN A 678 0.01 -7.07 -19.80
C ASN A 678 1.03 -6.02 -19.33
N TYR A 679 2.23 -6.01 -19.89
CA TYR A 679 3.24 -4.99 -19.61
C TYR A 679 2.87 -3.67 -20.27
N TRP A 680 2.42 -3.70 -21.52
CA TRP A 680 1.90 -2.52 -22.22
C TRP A 680 0.77 -1.85 -21.43
N ILE A 681 -0.22 -2.61 -20.99
CA ILE A 681 -1.35 -2.12 -20.18
C ILE A 681 -0.85 -1.41 -18.91
N ARG A 682 0.15 -1.98 -18.22
CA ARG A 682 0.67 -1.40 -16.96
C ARG A 682 1.52 -0.14 -17.16
N MET A 683 2.17 0.01 -18.33
CA MET A 683 3.20 1.03 -18.56
C MET A 683 2.78 2.15 -19.51
N ASP A 684 1.81 1.94 -20.39
CA ASP A 684 1.43 2.90 -21.43
C ASP A 684 0.50 4.01 -20.94
N TRP A 685 0.98 5.00 -20.19
CA TRP A 685 0.07 6.02 -19.63
C TRP A 685 -0.06 7.27 -20.51
N ASP A 686 -1.28 7.55 -20.99
CA ASP A 686 -1.59 8.65 -21.91
C ASP A 686 -2.72 9.56 -21.38
N ASP A 687 -2.81 9.72 -20.06
CA ASP A 687 -3.94 10.38 -19.38
C ASP A 687 -3.74 11.88 -19.16
N ALA A 688 -2.56 12.25 -18.66
CA ALA A 688 -2.17 13.61 -18.34
C ALA A 688 -1.02 14.06 -19.25
N THR A 689 -0.78 15.36 -19.29
CA THR A 689 0.39 15.95 -19.95
C THR A 689 1.38 16.44 -18.89
N ASP A 690 2.66 16.16 -19.08
CA ASP A 690 3.77 16.75 -18.33
C ASP A 690 4.89 17.19 -19.28
N VAL A 691 5.02 18.50 -19.48
CA VAL A 691 6.08 19.13 -20.29
C VAL A 691 7.16 19.79 -19.43
N THR A 692 7.14 19.62 -18.11
CA THR A 692 8.02 20.37 -17.19
C THR A 692 9.50 20.09 -17.41
N ILE A 693 9.82 18.85 -17.81
CA ILE A 693 11.19 18.43 -18.12
C ILE A 693 11.76 19.15 -19.35
N GLN A 694 10.90 19.60 -20.28
CA GLN A 694 11.31 20.21 -21.55
C GLN A 694 11.96 21.59 -21.40
N ARG A 695 11.83 22.21 -20.22
CA ARG A 695 12.61 23.40 -19.86
C ARG A 695 14.13 23.16 -19.92
N ASN A 696 14.56 21.89 -19.86
CA ASN A 696 15.94 21.47 -20.02
C ASN A 696 16.41 21.35 -21.48
N LEU A 697 15.51 21.37 -22.48
CA LEU A 697 15.87 21.08 -23.88
C LEU A 697 17.05 21.91 -24.39
N PRO A 698 17.14 23.23 -24.13
CA PRO A 698 18.30 24.00 -24.61
C PRO A 698 19.63 23.56 -23.99
N ARG A 699 19.69 23.28 -22.68
CA ARG A 699 20.93 22.83 -22.03
C ARG A 699 21.28 21.38 -22.32
N LEU A 700 20.27 20.52 -22.49
CA LEU A 700 20.45 19.16 -23.02
C LEU A 700 21.07 19.24 -24.43
N ARG A 701 20.48 20.05 -25.33
CA ARG A 701 20.97 20.21 -26.70
C ARG A 701 22.43 20.65 -26.71
N ALA A 702 22.80 21.66 -25.91
CA ALA A 702 24.17 22.13 -25.81
C ALA A 702 25.16 21.03 -25.39
N GLU A 703 24.83 20.23 -24.38
CA GLU A 703 25.70 19.14 -23.91
C GLU A 703 25.72 17.96 -24.91
N TYR A 704 24.59 17.63 -25.51
CA TYR A 704 24.48 16.59 -26.53
C TYR A 704 25.31 16.94 -27.77
N ASP A 705 25.19 18.17 -28.28
CA ASP A 705 25.93 18.63 -29.45
C ASP A 705 27.44 18.66 -29.17
N ARG A 706 27.85 18.99 -27.93
CA ARG A 706 29.25 18.90 -27.49
C ARG A 706 29.79 17.47 -27.58
N LEU A 707 29.02 16.48 -27.13
CA LEU A 707 29.41 15.07 -27.23
C LEU A 707 29.45 14.61 -28.69
N MET A 708 28.42 14.95 -29.47
CA MET A 708 28.26 14.53 -30.87
C MET A 708 29.19 15.24 -31.86
N ALA A 709 29.95 16.24 -31.39
CA ALA A 709 31.08 16.80 -32.12
C ALA A 709 32.18 15.74 -32.38
N ASP A 710 32.31 14.73 -31.51
CA ASP A 710 33.18 13.58 -31.76
C ASP A 710 32.63 12.72 -32.92
N GLU A 711 33.39 12.64 -34.01
CA GLU A 711 32.94 11.93 -35.21
C GLU A 711 32.78 10.42 -34.99
N ARG A 712 33.64 9.80 -34.17
CA ARG A 712 33.54 8.37 -33.87
C ARG A 712 32.27 8.06 -33.10
N LEU A 713 31.98 8.84 -32.05
CA LEU A 713 30.74 8.72 -31.27
C LEU A 713 29.51 8.92 -32.17
N ARG A 714 29.50 9.95 -33.02
CA ARG A 714 28.38 10.20 -33.94
C ARG A 714 28.13 9.04 -34.90
N ARG A 715 29.19 8.43 -35.45
CA ARG A 715 29.07 7.24 -36.32
C ARG A 715 28.52 6.03 -35.56
N LEU A 716 28.97 5.81 -34.32
CA LEU A 716 28.49 4.72 -33.47
C LEU A 716 27.00 4.89 -33.11
N HIS A 717 26.57 6.11 -32.75
CA HIS A 717 25.16 6.43 -32.52
C HIS A 717 24.31 6.15 -33.76
N ALA A 718 24.73 6.64 -34.92
CA ALA A 718 24.02 6.41 -36.18
C ALA A 718 23.91 4.92 -36.54
N ALA A 719 24.97 4.14 -36.30
CA ALA A 719 24.96 2.70 -36.52
C ALA A 719 24.00 1.97 -35.56
N GLY A 720 24.00 2.31 -34.27
CA GLY A 720 23.07 1.73 -33.30
C GLY A 720 21.61 2.09 -33.60
N LEU A 721 21.34 3.33 -34.00
CA LEU A 721 20.01 3.74 -34.47
C LEU A 721 19.56 2.96 -35.71
N ALA A 722 20.44 2.78 -36.70
CA ALA A 722 20.15 1.99 -37.88
C ALA A 722 19.84 0.52 -37.51
N TRP A 723 20.58 -0.04 -36.55
CA TRP A 723 20.31 -1.37 -36.02
C TRP A 723 18.91 -1.46 -35.39
N HIS A 724 18.51 -0.49 -34.56
CA HIS A 724 17.19 -0.48 -33.92
C HIS A 724 16.06 -0.37 -34.94
N ARG A 725 16.22 0.45 -35.99
CA ARG A 725 15.25 0.55 -37.09
C ARG A 725 15.12 -0.77 -37.84
N ALA A 726 16.24 -1.38 -38.22
CA ALA A 726 16.23 -2.68 -38.90
C ALA A 726 15.63 -3.78 -38.02
N LYS A 727 15.94 -3.79 -36.71
CA LYS A 727 15.37 -4.75 -35.76
C LYS A 727 13.86 -4.54 -35.58
N ALA A 728 13.39 -3.30 -35.53
CA ALA A 728 11.96 -3.01 -35.48
C ALA A 728 11.24 -3.52 -36.73
N GLU A 729 11.82 -3.32 -37.92
CA GLU A 729 11.28 -3.85 -39.19
C GLU A 729 11.24 -5.39 -39.19
N GLU A 730 12.31 -6.06 -38.76
CA GLU A 730 12.38 -7.51 -38.61
C GLU A 730 11.30 -8.06 -37.66
N LEU A 731 11.16 -7.44 -36.48
CA LEU A 731 10.16 -7.84 -35.49
C LEU A 731 8.75 -7.60 -36.02
N ARG A 732 8.49 -6.47 -36.70
CA ARG A 732 7.18 -6.22 -37.32
C ARG A 732 6.84 -7.17 -38.46
N ALA A 733 7.83 -7.77 -39.13
CA ALA A 733 7.62 -8.82 -40.12
C ALA A 733 7.36 -10.20 -39.50
N THR A 734 7.66 -10.38 -38.21
CA THR A 734 7.45 -11.64 -37.49
C THR A 734 5.99 -11.73 -36.99
N PRO A 735 5.21 -12.78 -37.34
CA PRO A 735 3.78 -12.83 -37.04
C PRO A 735 3.38 -12.59 -35.57
N GLU A 736 4.11 -13.19 -34.61
CA GLU A 736 3.85 -13.01 -33.17
C GLU A 736 4.00 -11.54 -32.74
N PHE A 737 5.07 -10.88 -33.19
CA PHE A 737 5.37 -9.50 -32.86
C PHE A 737 4.48 -8.51 -33.62
N ALA A 738 4.11 -8.82 -34.86
CA ALA A 738 3.15 -8.06 -35.65
C ALA A 738 1.77 -8.04 -34.95
N ASP A 739 1.31 -9.18 -34.45
CA ASP A 739 0.06 -9.27 -33.70
C ASP A 739 0.16 -8.53 -32.36
N LEU A 740 1.24 -8.70 -31.60
CA LEU A 740 1.48 -7.96 -30.36
C LEU A 740 1.49 -6.44 -30.59
N PHE A 741 2.13 -5.98 -31.67
CA PHE A 741 2.15 -4.57 -32.07
C PHE A 741 0.75 -4.06 -32.39
N ALA A 742 -0.02 -4.80 -33.19
CA ALA A 742 -1.40 -4.45 -33.52
C ALA A 742 -2.31 -4.46 -32.29
N GLN A 743 -2.13 -5.41 -31.35
CA GLN A 743 -2.85 -5.43 -30.08
C GLN A 743 -2.50 -4.22 -29.21
N ALA A 744 -1.21 -3.88 -29.08
CA ALA A 744 -0.73 -2.73 -28.33
C ALA A 744 -1.37 -1.42 -28.84
N LEU A 745 -1.31 -1.16 -30.16
CA LEU A 745 -1.87 0.05 -30.76
C LEU A 745 -3.41 0.14 -30.69
N ARG A 746 -4.11 -1.01 -30.73
CA ARG A 746 -5.56 -1.08 -30.53
C ARG A 746 -5.98 -0.87 -29.08
N THR A 747 -5.09 -1.13 -28.12
CA THR A 747 -5.37 -1.04 -26.69
C THR A 747 -5.31 0.42 -26.22
N ARG A 748 -6.42 1.14 -26.39
CA ARG A 748 -6.60 2.50 -25.91
C ARG A 748 -7.45 2.50 -24.65
N LEU A 749 -6.82 2.84 -23.53
CA LEU A 749 -7.45 2.83 -22.21
C LEU A 749 -7.35 4.21 -21.59
N THR A 750 -8.47 4.70 -21.04
CA THR A 750 -8.43 5.76 -20.03
C THR A 750 -7.71 5.25 -18.77
N GLY A 751 -7.26 6.16 -17.92
CA GLY A 751 -6.52 5.84 -16.72
C GLY A 751 -7.34 4.97 -15.77
N ALA A 752 -8.64 5.24 -15.64
CA ALA A 752 -9.53 4.41 -14.85
C ALA A 752 -9.64 2.97 -15.41
N GLU A 753 -9.80 2.82 -16.73
CA GLU A 753 -9.84 1.52 -17.41
C GLU A 753 -8.50 0.78 -17.26
N ARG A 754 -7.39 1.52 -17.37
CA ARG A 754 -6.02 0.99 -17.21
C ARG A 754 -5.75 0.50 -15.81
N VAL A 755 -6.16 1.26 -14.78
CA VAL A 755 -6.10 0.81 -13.39
C VAL A 755 -6.94 -0.46 -13.22
N ALA A 756 -8.17 -0.46 -13.72
CA ALA A 756 -9.09 -1.57 -13.56
C ALA A 756 -8.57 -2.86 -14.22
N TRP A 757 -8.02 -2.76 -15.42
CA TRP A 757 -7.42 -3.88 -16.13
C TRP A 757 -6.11 -4.32 -15.46
N SER A 758 -5.24 -3.38 -15.08
CA SER A 758 -4.00 -3.72 -14.35
C SER A 758 -4.28 -4.49 -13.05
N LEU A 759 -5.34 -4.12 -12.32
CA LEU A 759 -5.77 -4.83 -11.11
C LEU A 759 -6.32 -6.23 -11.41
N ALA A 760 -7.01 -6.41 -12.54
CA ALA A 760 -7.46 -7.74 -12.97
C ALA A 760 -6.27 -8.66 -13.24
N LEU A 761 -5.24 -8.14 -13.91
CA LEU A 761 -4.00 -8.89 -14.21
C LEU A 761 -3.18 -9.24 -12.96
N ASP A 762 -3.25 -8.45 -11.89
CA ASP A 762 -2.57 -8.75 -10.62
C ASP A 762 -3.26 -9.86 -9.80
N MET A 763 -4.51 -10.22 -10.13
CA MET A 763 -5.23 -11.34 -9.50
C MET A 763 -5.02 -12.68 -10.22
N GLU A 764 -4.58 -12.63 -11.49
CA GLU A 764 -4.29 -13.80 -12.32
C GLU A 764 -2.83 -14.28 -12.22
N SER A 765 -1.93 -13.44 -11.68
CA SER A 765 -0.50 -13.72 -11.47
C SER A 765 -0.15 -14.00 -10.01
#